data_AF-Q171T6-F1
#
_entry.id   AF-Q171T6-F1
#
_cell.length_a   1.000
_cell.length_b   1.000
_cell.length_c   1.000
_cell.angle_alpha   90.00
_cell.angle_beta   90.00
_cell.angle_gamma   90.00
#
_symmetry.space_group_name_H-M   'P 1'
#
loop_
_entity.id
_entity.type
_entity.pdbx_description
1 polymer ?
#
loop_
_entity_poly.entity_id
_entity_poly.type
_entity_poly.pdbx_seq_one_letter_code
_entity_poly.pdbx_strand_id
1 'polypeptide(L)'
;MTQKQRLLVDSSDDDISDNESRPGNGNLIINLAPEEGDSDGAGNGAMPNNEPVFSLRRRKRGQSQYESLDYDVCENVLWTEEHQKIEQRTTVRKDFARWIISMQIGIGTALVACGINIVIDQMSFLKYSFLKREVDQNVLNGDLSIPYLYWVLTNVVPVMVGATLVAYVEPVAAGSGIPQVKCYLNGVKIPRIVRIKTLAVKAVGVVTSVVGGLAGGKEGPMIHSGAVIAAGLSQGKSTTFRRDLRIFEYFRDDHEKRDFVVGGAAAGVAAAFGAPIGGILFSLEEAASFWNQSLIWRTFFASIISSFTLNIVLSAYHGLSSFRYRGLFNLGEFEPLPFEYYELPIFILMGVFGGMSGAFWNCVNNRINIFRARYIKSRWARVLEAAFVAAIGATGACAMAYSINDCRPLGNDPTLTPVQLFCEDNEYNAAAALWFQTPEATVKALFHDPPGSHKILTLAVFVLIYYPLSCVTYGLSVSLGIFIPTLLVGAAWGRLTASFVVLAFPGSSIFVQPGKYALIGAAAQLGGVVRMTLSLSVILLETTGNIGFVLPIILTLMAAKWCGDYFNEGVYDNQIKASKVPMLPWHVDPSLRQNIAEDIMNQPVVCVRRKEKVNYIIDILKNTTHNGFPVVEDAEDGVRENGKLIGLILRSQLVVILMRSMYIETSRFWRDLVTIQNFRKEYPRYPTIEEFLYLVVYY
;
A
#
# COMPACT_ATOMS: atom_id res chain seq x y z
N MET A 1 23.81 22.74 -0.97
CA MET A 1 25.22 23.00 -1.34
C MET A 1 25.42 22.64 -2.80
N THR A 2 25.69 23.66 -3.61
CA THR A 2 26.05 23.61 -5.02
C THR A 2 27.51 23.22 -5.20
N GLN A 3 27.79 22.14 -5.92
CA GLN A 3 29.00 21.96 -6.75
C GLN A 3 28.98 20.58 -7.41
N LYS A 4 28.57 20.53 -8.70
CA LYS A 4 29.08 19.56 -9.69
C LYS A 4 28.51 19.92 -11.07
N GLN A 5 29.06 20.99 -11.65
CA GLN A 5 29.02 21.26 -13.07
C GLN A 5 30.39 21.80 -13.46
N ARG A 6 31.06 21.04 -14.32
CA ARG A 6 32.18 21.36 -15.21
C ARG A 6 33.04 20.13 -15.30
N LEU A 7 32.88 19.39 -16.39
CA LEU A 7 33.93 18.77 -17.18
C LEU A 7 33.19 18.13 -18.35
N LEU A 8 33.53 18.60 -19.56
CA LEU A 8 33.41 17.99 -20.90
C LEU A 8 33.09 19.10 -21.91
N VAL A 9 34.17 19.75 -22.34
CA VAL A 9 34.30 20.47 -23.61
C VAL A 9 35.52 19.86 -24.30
N ASP A 10 35.38 19.68 -25.62
CA ASP A 10 36.35 19.29 -26.65
C ASP A 10 36.74 17.82 -26.82
N SER A 11 36.18 17.21 -27.86
CA SER A 11 36.97 16.85 -29.06
C SER A 11 36.04 16.74 -30.27
N SER A 12 36.42 17.47 -31.31
CA SER A 12 35.83 17.56 -32.63
C SER A 12 36.31 16.44 -33.57
N ASP A 13 35.47 16.21 -34.59
CA ASP A 13 35.74 15.70 -35.94
C ASP A 13 36.23 14.25 -36.13
N ASP A 14 35.41 13.45 -36.84
CA ASP A 14 35.79 12.87 -38.14
C ASP A 14 34.55 12.29 -38.87
N ASP A 15 34.41 12.68 -40.13
CA ASP A 15 33.48 12.16 -41.14
C ASP A 15 33.74 10.66 -41.43
N ILE A 16 32.71 9.91 -41.82
CA ILE A 16 32.72 8.96 -42.96
C ILE A 16 31.28 8.46 -43.21
N SER A 17 30.87 8.61 -44.47
CA SER A 17 29.70 8.04 -45.12
C SER A 17 29.69 6.51 -45.09
N ASP A 18 28.53 5.88 -44.90
CA ASP A 18 28.14 4.76 -45.77
C ASP A 18 26.64 4.45 -45.72
N ASN A 19 26.17 4.06 -46.90
CA ASN A 19 24.81 3.98 -47.37
C ASN A 19 24.46 2.49 -47.50
N GLU A 20 23.52 1.95 -46.72
CA GLU A 20 22.98 0.62 -47.05
C GLU A 20 21.53 0.40 -46.60
N SER A 21 20.80 -0.19 -47.53
CA SER A 21 19.37 -0.32 -47.72
C SER A 21 18.64 -1.25 -46.73
N ARG A 22 17.44 -0.83 -46.28
CA ARG A 22 16.44 -1.69 -45.62
C ARG A 22 15.38 -2.18 -46.62
N PRO A 23 15.00 -3.47 -46.66
CA PRO A 23 13.75 -3.90 -47.28
C PRO A 23 12.59 -3.82 -46.28
N GLY A 24 11.42 -3.42 -46.78
CA GLY A 24 10.23 -3.12 -45.99
C GLY A 24 9.47 -4.35 -45.48
N ASN A 25 8.60 -4.11 -44.50
CA ASN A 25 7.40 -4.91 -44.31
C ASN A 25 6.24 -4.02 -43.85
N GLY A 26 5.12 -4.13 -44.57
CA GLY A 26 4.03 -3.17 -44.60
C GLY A 26 3.11 -3.17 -43.39
N ASN A 27 2.61 -1.97 -43.06
CA ASN A 27 1.43 -1.79 -42.22
C ASN A 27 0.22 -1.48 -43.11
N LEU A 28 -0.77 -2.35 -43.00
CA LEU A 28 -2.09 -2.28 -43.61
C LEU A 28 -2.87 -1.09 -43.01
N ILE A 29 -2.97 0.02 -43.75
CA ILE A 29 -3.85 1.14 -43.41
C ILE A 29 -5.20 0.88 -44.08
N ILE A 30 -6.22 0.57 -43.27
CA ILE A 30 -7.62 0.55 -43.71
C ILE A 30 -8.09 2.00 -43.77
N ASN A 31 -8.17 2.54 -44.99
CA ASN A 31 -8.83 3.79 -45.31
C ASN A 31 -10.35 3.61 -45.19
N LEU A 32 -10.99 4.42 -44.35
CA LEU A 32 -12.43 4.70 -44.43
C LEU A 32 -12.57 6.18 -44.83
N ALA A 33 -13.15 6.40 -46.00
CA ALA A 33 -13.41 7.70 -46.60
C ALA A 33 -14.43 8.52 -45.78
N PRO A 34 -14.39 9.87 -45.82
CA PRO A 34 -15.49 10.71 -45.38
C PRO A 34 -16.47 10.97 -46.53
N GLU A 35 -17.77 10.84 -46.26
CA GLU A 35 -18.86 11.28 -47.13
C GLU A 35 -18.92 12.82 -47.20
N GLU A 36 -19.17 13.32 -48.41
CA GLU A 36 -19.49 14.71 -48.74
C GLU A 36 -20.88 15.11 -48.21
N GLY A 37 -21.04 16.39 -47.88
CA GLY A 37 -22.34 16.99 -47.52
C GLY A 37 -22.28 18.49 -47.26
N ASP A 38 -22.46 19.24 -48.35
CA ASP A 38 -23.01 20.59 -48.52
C ASP A 38 -22.35 21.86 -47.96
N SER A 39 -22.05 22.72 -48.94
CA SER A 39 -21.79 24.16 -48.90
C SER A 39 -23.06 24.98 -48.67
N ASP A 40 -22.96 26.09 -47.93
CA ASP A 40 -23.51 27.39 -48.34
C ASP A 40 -23.13 28.55 -47.38
N GLY A 41 -22.88 29.74 -47.97
CA GLY A 41 -23.13 31.02 -47.31
C GLY A 41 -21.92 31.93 -47.00
N ALA A 42 -21.62 32.86 -47.90
CA ALA A 42 -20.68 33.96 -47.70
C ALA A 42 -21.23 35.11 -46.83
N GLY A 43 -20.34 35.79 -46.09
CA GLY A 43 -20.43 37.23 -45.81
C GLY A 43 -20.82 37.68 -44.39
N ASN A 44 -19.84 38.08 -43.57
CA ASN A 44 -19.71 39.45 -43.03
C ASN A 44 -18.64 39.51 -41.93
N GLY A 45 -17.81 40.55 -41.99
CA GLY A 45 -16.83 40.87 -40.95
C GLY A 45 -17.52 41.21 -39.62
N ALA A 46 -17.19 40.44 -38.60
CA ALA A 46 -17.49 40.74 -37.20
C ALA A 46 -16.25 40.40 -36.36
N MET A 47 -15.93 41.26 -35.39
CA MET A 47 -14.86 41.06 -34.39
C MET A 47 -14.86 39.62 -33.86
N PRO A 48 -13.69 39.02 -33.54
CA PRO A 48 -13.65 37.67 -33.00
C PRO A 48 -14.47 37.62 -31.70
N ASN A 49 -15.51 36.80 -31.74
CA ASN A 49 -16.47 36.63 -30.67
C ASN A 49 -15.79 36.24 -29.35
N ASN A 50 -16.26 36.86 -28.26
CA ASN A 50 -15.96 36.56 -26.85
C ASN A 50 -16.47 35.16 -26.41
N GLU A 51 -16.79 34.27 -27.34
CA GLU A 51 -17.32 32.95 -27.05
C GLU A 51 -16.19 31.94 -26.87
N PRO A 52 -16.26 31.07 -25.86
CA PRO A 52 -15.27 30.01 -25.71
C PRO A 52 -15.32 29.07 -26.92
N VAL A 53 -14.28 29.10 -27.75
CA VAL A 53 -14.08 28.10 -28.80
C VAL A 53 -13.68 26.79 -28.13
N PHE A 54 -14.67 25.94 -27.81
CA PHE A 54 -14.43 24.60 -27.31
C PHE A 54 -14.20 23.64 -28.47
N SER A 55 -13.03 23.71 -29.13
CA SER A 55 -12.60 22.66 -30.07
C SER A 55 -12.01 21.46 -29.30
N LEU A 56 -12.81 20.87 -28.40
CA LEU A 56 -12.46 19.60 -27.78
C LEU A 56 -12.57 18.52 -28.85
N ARG A 57 -11.44 18.12 -29.44
CA ARG A 57 -11.33 16.86 -30.19
C ARG A 57 -11.79 15.77 -29.22
N ARG A 58 -13.04 15.33 -29.38
CA ARG A 58 -13.78 14.48 -28.44
C ARG A 58 -13.23 13.06 -28.49
N ARG A 59 -11.99 12.87 -28.03
CA ARG A 59 -11.55 11.57 -27.54
C ARG A 59 -12.52 11.25 -26.41
N LYS A 60 -13.32 10.19 -26.53
CA LYS A 60 -14.09 9.61 -25.42
C LYS A 60 -13.10 9.14 -24.33
N ARG A 61 -12.46 10.07 -23.62
CA ARG A 61 -11.76 9.81 -22.38
C ARG A 61 -12.86 9.71 -21.34
N GLY A 62 -13.14 8.48 -20.87
CA GLY A 62 -13.92 8.31 -19.66
C GLY A 62 -13.30 9.17 -18.56
N GLN A 63 -14.11 9.93 -17.83
CA GLN A 63 -13.64 10.71 -16.68
C GLN A 63 -12.77 9.81 -15.80
N SER A 64 -11.50 10.21 -15.60
CA SER A 64 -10.66 9.60 -14.59
C SER A 64 -11.34 9.82 -13.24
N GLN A 65 -11.72 8.74 -12.56
CA GLN A 65 -12.26 8.82 -11.19
C GLN A 65 -11.22 9.37 -10.19
N TYR A 66 -9.95 9.39 -10.59
CA TYR A 66 -8.83 9.79 -9.78
C TYR A 66 -8.43 11.23 -10.05
N GLU A 67 -8.23 11.97 -8.97
CA GLU A 67 -7.72 13.34 -8.95
C GLU A 67 -6.29 13.35 -8.42
N SER A 68 -5.54 14.43 -8.63
CA SER A 68 -4.22 14.62 -8.03
C SER A 68 -4.32 15.33 -6.67
N LEU A 69 -3.28 15.19 -5.84
CA LEU A 69 -3.05 16.05 -4.68
C LEU A 69 -2.26 17.29 -5.10
N ASP A 70 -2.70 18.45 -4.64
CA ASP A 70 -2.01 19.71 -4.85
C ASP A 70 -0.85 19.81 -3.84
N TYR A 71 0.26 19.12 -4.12
CA TYR A 71 1.42 19.09 -3.22
C TYR A 71 2.24 20.38 -3.29
N ASP A 72 2.31 21.00 -4.47
CA ASP A 72 3.08 22.22 -4.65
C ASP A 72 2.38 23.41 -3.98
N VAL A 73 3.16 24.20 -3.24
CA VAL A 73 2.61 25.29 -2.45
C VAL A 73 2.35 26.47 -3.37
N CYS A 74 1.09 26.93 -3.42
CA CYS A 74 0.73 28.12 -4.16
C CYS A 74 1.26 29.38 -3.47
N GLU A 75 2.46 29.84 -3.85
CA GLU A 75 3.09 31.09 -3.41
C GLU A 75 2.36 32.33 -3.96
N ASN A 76 1.17 32.60 -3.45
CA ASN A 76 0.38 33.78 -3.80
C ASN A 76 0.61 34.93 -2.81
N VAL A 77 0.12 36.13 -3.15
CA VAL A 77 0.26 37.33 -2.30
C VAL A 77 -0.27 37.10 -0.88
N LEU A 78 -1.38 36.37 -0.73
CA LEU A 78 -1.97 36.04 0.57
C LEU A 78 -1.07 35.13 1.41
N TRP A 79 -0.38 34.20 0.77
CA TRP A 79 0.59 33.31 1.40
C TRP A 79 1.82 34.10 1.86
N THR A 80 2.34 34.99 1.01
CA THR A 80 3.49 35.85 1.34
C THR A 80 3.17 36.82 2.48
N GLU A 81 1.99 37.43 2.47
CA GLU A 81 1.52 38.28 3.58
C GLU A 81 1.35 37.51 4.89
N GLU A 82 0.84 36.27 4.84
CA GLU A 82 0.77 35.40 6.02
C GLU A 82 2.18 35.13 6.54
N HIS A 83 3.13 34.80 5.66
CA HIS A 83 4.51 34.50 6.03
C HIS A 83 5.28 35.71 6.58
N GLN A 84 5.05 36.90 6.04
CA GLN A 84 5.64 38.14 6.56
C GLN A 84 5.09 38.50 7.95
N LYS A 85 3.80 38.19 8.22
CA LYS A 85 3.15 38.43 9.51
C LYS A 85 3.49 37.34 10.55
N ILE A 86 4.01 36.19 10.14
CA ILE A 86 4.38 35.11 11.05
C ILE A 86 5.66 35.50 11.79
N GLU A 87 5.51 35.86 13.07
CA GLU A 87 6.63 36.01 13.99
C GLU A 87 7.43 34.71 14.13
N GLN A 88 8.75 34.82 14.35
CA GLN A 88 9.63 33.66 14.60
C GLN A 88 9.07 32.72 15.69
N ARG A 89 8.45 33.27 16.74
CA ARG A 89 7.79 32.51 17.82
C ARG A 89 6.67 31.61 17.30
N THR A 90 5.94 32.04 16.28
CA THR A 90 4.85 31.28 15.65
C THR A 90 5.40 30.14 14.80
N THR A 91 6.53 30.34 14.11
CA THR A 91 7.23 29.26 13.37
C THR A 91 7.69 28.15 14.32
N VAL A 92 8.35 28.51 15.43
CA VAL A 92 8.77 27.55 16.46
C VAL A 92 7.57 26.80 17.04
N ARG A 93 6.44 27.49 17.27
CA ARG A 93 5.21 26.86 17.75
C ARG A 93 4.61 25.88 16.73
N LYS A 94 4.65 26.21 15.43
CA LYS A 94 4.21 25.32 14.35
C LYS A 94 5.08 24.07 14.28
N ASP A 95 6.40 24.22 14.34
CA ASP A 95 7.33 23.09 14.35
C ASP A 95 7.11 22.20 15.57
N PHE A 96 7.00 22.78 16.76
CA PHE A 96 6.69 22.03 17.97
C PHE A 96 5.37 21.27 17.85
N ALA A 97 4.34 21.86 17.24
CA ALA A 97 3.09 21.17 16.99
C ALA A 97 3.20 20.03 15.96
N ARG A 98 4.06 20.14 14.94
CA ARG A 98 4.36 19.01 14.02
C ARG A 98 4.92 17.81 14.80
N TRP A 99 5.80 18.05 15.77
CA TRP A 99 6.34 17.01 16.64
C TRP A 99 5.26 16.39 17.54
N ILE A 100 4.39 17.20 18.15
CA ILE A 100 3.25 16.70 18.95
C ILE A 100 2.32 15.83 18.10
N ILE A 101 1.95 16.28 16.90
CA ILE A 101 1.09 15.48 16.01
C ILE A 101 1.80 14.17 15.64
N SER A 102 3.09 14.21 15.35
CA SER A 102 3.88 13.00 15.06
C SER A 102 3.89 12.02 16.25
N MET A 103 4.00 12.53 17.48
CA MET A 103 3.87 11.72 18.70
C MET A 103 2.48 11.08 18.82
N GLN A 104 1.41 11.86 18.62
CA GLN A 104 0.03 11.39 18.68
C GLN A 104 -0.27 10.35 17.59
N ILE A 105 0.31 10.50 16.41
CA ILE A 105 0.21 9.52 15.32
C ILE A 105 0.86 8.20 15.74
N GLY A 106 2.05 8.23 16.33
CA GLY A 106 2.73 7.03 16.84
C GLY A 106 1.89 6.32 17.91
N ILE A 107 1.43 7.05 18.92
CA ILE A 107 0.58 6.50 20.00
C ILE A 107 -0.73 5.94 19.44
N GLY A 108 -1.43 6.72 18.62
CA GLY A 108 -2.71 6.31 18.04
C GLY A 108 -2.60 5.07 17.16
N THR A 109 -1.54 4.98 16.36
CA THR A 109 -1.27 3.80 15.51
C THR A 109 -0.99 2.58 16.36
N ALA A 110 -0.15 2.70 17.39
CA ALA A 110 0.16 1.61 18.30
C ALA A 110 -1.06 1.11 19.08
N LEU A 111 -1.92 2.00 19.59
CA LEU A 111 -3.12 1.62 20.33
C LEU A 111 -4.12 0.83 19.46
N VAL A 112 -4.32 1.26 18.20
CA VAL A 112 -5.15 0.51 17.25
C VAL A 112 -4.54 -0.86 16.95
N ALA A 113 -3.21 -0.92 16.79
CA ALA A 113 -2.50 -2.17 16.53
C ALA A 113 -2.63 -3.15 17.72
N CYS A 114 -2.43 -2.67 18.95
CA CYS A 114 -2.63 -3.46 20.17
C CYS A 114 -4.07 -3.95 20.30
N GLY A 115 -5.06 -3.09 20.03
CA GLY A 115 -6.47 -3.47 20.06
C GLY A 115 -6.79 -4.59 19.07
N ILE A 116 -6.30 -4.49 17.84
CA ILE A 116 -6.46 -5.56 16.83
C ILE A 116 -5.75 -6.85 17.30
N ASN A 117 -4.54 -6.74 17.82
CA ASN A 117 -3.76 -7.89 18.26
C ASN A 117 -4.44 -8.65 19.41
N ILE A 118 -4.82 -7.94 20.48
CA ILE A 118 -5.44 -8.53 21.67
C ILE A 118 -6.74 -9.25 21.31
N VAL A 119 -7.56 -8.65 20.44
CA VAL A 119 -8.81 -9.29 20.00
C VAL A 119 -8.53 -10.54 19.17
N ILE A 120 -7.55 -10.51 18.26
CA ILE A 120 -7.17 -11.69 17.46
C ILE A 120 -6.64 -12.81 18.36
N ASP A 121 -5.76 -12.49 19.31
CA ASP A 121 -5.14 -13.48 20.19
C ASP A 121 -6.20 -14.18 21.07
N GLN A 122 -7.11 -13.41 21.67
CA GLN A 122 -8.20 -13.95 22.50
C GLN A 122 -9.19 -14.80 21.68
N MET A 123 -9.61 -14.31 20.51
CA MET A 123 -10.54 -15.04 19.65
C MET A 123 -9.91 -16.30 19.05
N SER A 124 -8.62 -16.24 18.67
CA SER A 124 -7.88 -17.39 18.14
C SER A 124 -7.62 -18.44 19.22
N PHE A 125 -7.27 -18.01 20.44
CA PHE A 125 -7.11 -18.91 21.57
C PHE A 125 -8.42 -19.65 21.88
N LEU A 126 -9.54 -18.93 21.90
CA LEU A 126 -10.86 -19.54 22.10
C LEU A 126 -11.20 -20.54 20.99
N LYS A 127 -10.98 -20.16 19.72
CA LYS A 127 -11.25 -21.02 18.56
C LYS A 127 -10.43 -22.31 18.61
N TYR A 128 -9.11 -22.20 18.72
CA TYR A 128 -8.22 -23.37 18.67
C TYR A 128 -8.32 -24.24 19.93
N SER A 129 -8.57 -23.65 21.11
CA SER A 129 -8.82 -24.44 22.33
C SER A 129 -10.13 -25.23 22.24
N PHE A 130 -11.18 -24.61 21.69
CA PHE A 130 -12.44 -25.31 21.41
C PHE A 130 -12.23 -26.45 20.41
N LEU A 131 -11.62 -26.17 19.26
CA LEU A 131 -11.36 -27.19 18.23
C LEU A 131 -10.49 -28.33 18.76
N LYS A 132 -9.44 -28.03 19.54
CA LYS A 132 -8.60 -29.04 20.18
C LYS A 132 -9.43 -29.97 21.06
N ARG A 133 -10.26 -29.41 21.95
CA ARG A 133 -11.10 -30.19 22.85
C ARG A 133 -12.06 -31.11 22.09
N GLU A 134 -12.67 -30.61 21.02
CA GLU A 134 -13.59 -31.40 20.20
C GLU A 134 -12.85 -32.49 19.40
N VAL A 135 -11.62 -32.24 18.94
CA VAL A 135 -10.79 -33.27 18.30
C VAL A 135 -10.41 -34.35 19.30
N ASP A 136 -9.85 -33.97 20.46
CA ASP A 136 -9.39 -34.91 21.49
C ASP A 136 -10.53 -35.84 21.97
N GLN A 137 -11.76 -35.31 22.12
CA GLN A 137 -12.94 -36.10 22.53
C GLN A 137 -13.45 -37.05 21.44
N ASN A 138 -13.49 -36.60 20.19
CA ASN A 138 -14.10 -37.36 19.10
C ASN A 138 -13.13 -38.34 18.41
N VAL A 139 -11.81 -38.18 18.60
CA VAL A 139 -10.81 -39.17 18.17
C VAL A 139 -11.07 -40.52 18.86
N LEU A 140 -11.46 -40.53 20.14
CA LEU A 140 -11.79 -41.74 20.89
C LEU A 140 -13.10 -42.40 20.43
N ASN A 141 -14.07 -41.58 19.98
CA ASN A 141 -15.39 -42.05 19.55
C ASN A 141 -15.45 -42.46 18.06
N GLY A 142 -14.41 -42.13 17.27
CA GLY A 142 -14.35 -42.43 15.84
C GLY A 142 -15.07 -41.42 14.92
N ASP A 143 -15.74 -40.40 15.48
CA ASP A 143 -16.56 -39.44 14.73
C ASP A 143 -15.79 -38.14 14.38
N LEU A 144 -14.76 -38.25 13.55
CA LEU A 144 -13.92 -37.12 13.10
C LEU A 144 -14.63 -36.13 12.15
N SER A 145 -15.83 -36.45 11.67
CA SER A 145 -16.64 -35.57 10.82
C SER A 145 -17.18 -34.35 11.57
N ILE A 146 -17.46 -34.50 12.87
CA ILE A 146 -17.97 -33.44 13.75
C ILE A 146 -16.93 -32.32 13.95
N PRO A 147 -15.69 -32.60 14.41
CA PRO A 147 -14.68 -31.54 14.55
C PRO A 147 -14.31 -30.89 13.20
N TYR A 148 -14.36 -31.64 12.09
CA TYR A 148 -14.20 -31.05 10.75
C TYR A 148 -15.29 -30.02 10.44
N LEU A 149 -16.56 -30.35 10.68
CA LEU A 149 -17.68 -29.42 10.45
C LEU A 149 -17.55 -28.16 11.32
N TYR A 150 -17.17 -28.32 12.59
CA TYR A 150 -16.92 -27.18 13.47
C TYR A 150 -15.75 -26.33 13.01
N TRP A 151 -14.68 -26.93 12.46
CA TRP A 151 -13.56 -26.16 11.91
C TRP A 151 -13.96 -25.35 10.69
N VAL A 152 -14.70 -25.95 9.76
CA VAL A 152 -15.22 -25.23 8.58
C VAL A 152 -16.14 -24.09 9.03
N LEU A 153 -17.05 -24.35 9.97
CA LEU A 153 -17.99 -23.33 10.47
C LEU A 153 -17.27 -22.16 11.16
N THR A 154 -16.31 -22.47 12.04
CA THR A 154 -15.53 -21.45 12.77
C THR A 154 -14.60 -20.64 11.86
N ASN A 155 -14.25 -21.14 10.67
CA ASN A 155 -13.55 -20.36 9.64
C ASN A 155 -14.52 -19.53 8.78
N VAL A 156 -15.59 -20.15 8.27
CA VAL A 156 -16.52 -19.51 7.33
C VAL A 156 -17.31 -18.37 7.97
N VAL A 157 -17.80 -18.53 9.20
CA VAL A 157 -18.66 -17.52 9.85
C VAL A 157 -17.94 -16.18 10.04
N PRO A 158 -16.73 -16.11 10.64
CA PRO A 158 -15.98 -14.85 10.73
C PRO A 158 -15.67 -14.26 9.35
N VAL A 159 -15.24 -15.08 8.37
CA VAL A 159 -14.91 -14.61 7.02
C VAL A 159 -16.12 -13.99 6.33
N MET A 160 -17.31 -14.59 6.45
CA MET A 160 -18.56 -14.05 5.92
C MET A 160 -18.88 -12.67 6.50
N VAL A 161 -18.69 -12.49 7.81
CA VAL A 161 -18.90 -11.19 8.47
C VAL A 161 -17.92 -10.14 7.93
N GLY A 162 -16.62 -10.46 7.89
CA GLY A 162 -15.59 -9.56 7.35
C GLY A 162 -15.81 -9.20 5.88
N ALA A 163 -16.10 -10.20 5.05
CA ALA A 163 -16.35 -10.01 3.62
C ALA A 163 -17.61 -9.19 3.36
N THR A 164 -18.67 -9.37 4.15
CA THR A 164 -19.91 -8.59 4.03
C THR A 164 -19.66 -7.12 4.36
N LEU A 165 -18.91 -6.84 5.43
CA LEU A 165 -18.52 -5.47 5.79
C LEU A 165 -17.71 -4.80 4.67
N VAL A 166 -16.70 -5.48 4.13
CA VAL A 166 -15.89 -4.92 3.04
C VAL A 166 -16.71 -4.77 1.75
N ALA A 167 -17.48 -5.78 1.33
CA ALA A 167 -18.19 -5.76 0.05
C ALA A 167 -19.36 -4.77 0.00
N TYR A 168 -20.10 -4.60 1.11
CA TYR A 168 -21.29 -3.74 1.16
C TYR A 168 -21.05 -2.37 1.80
N VAL A 169 -20.20 -2.30 2.84
CA VAL A 169 -20.03 -1.05 3.61
C VAL A 169 -18.93 -0.18 3.01
N GLU A 170 -17.72 -0.69 2.83
CA GLU A 170 -16.59 0.08 2.28
C GLU A 170 -15.62 -0.78 1.44
N PRO A 171 -15.82 -0.88 0.11
CA PRO A 171 -15.02 -1.77 -0.75
C PRO A 171 -13.55 -1.34 -0.88
N VAL A 172 -13.24 -0.08 -0.55
CA VAL A 172 -11.86 0.45 -0.53
C VAL A 172 -11.02 -0.20 0.57
N ALA A 173 -11.65 -0.83 1.58
CA ALA A 173 -10.96 -1.55 2.66
C ALA A 173 -10.44 -2.95 2.25
N ALA A 174 -10.75 -3.42 1.03
CA ALA A 174 -10.30 -4.72 0.55
C ALA A 174 -8.77 -4.78 0.36
N GLY A 175 -8.17 -5.92 0.73
CA GLY A 175 -6.73 -6.17 0.67
C GLY A 175 -5.92 -5.44 1.75
N SER A 176 -4.61 -5.30 1.50
CA SER A 176 -3.66 -4.77 2.48
C SER A 176 -3.75 -3.26 2.66
N GLY A 177 -4.27 -2.51 1.69
CA GLY A 177 -4.28 -1.04 1.69
C GLY A 177 -2.96 -0.38 1.28
N ILE A 178 -1.88 -1.16 1.13
CA ILE A 178 -0.55 -0.65 0.77
C ILE A 178 -0.55 -0.02 -0.63
N PRO A 179 -1.10 -0.67 -1.68
CA PRO A 179 -1.20 -0.06 -3.01
C PRO A 179 -1.90 1.30 -2.99
N GLN A 180 -2.97 1.42 -2.20
CA GLN A 180 -3.73 2.65 -2.11
C GLN A 180 -2.91 3.76 -1.41
N VAL A 181 -2.17 3.42 -0.35
CA VAL A 181 -1.27 4.36 0.34
C VAL A 181 -0.12 4.78 -0.58
N LYS A 182 0.46 3.84 -1.34
CA LYS A 182 1.48 4.09 -2.36
C LYS A 182 0.99 5.08 -3.42
N CYS A 183 -0.21 4.88 -3.97
CA CYS A 183 -0.80 5.84 -4.90
C CYS A 183 -1.08 7.21 -4.27
N TYR A 184 -1.56 7.25 -3.02
CA TYR A 184 -1.81 8.51 -2.31
C TYR A 184 -0.54 9.33 -2.12
N LEU A 185 0.56 8.66 -1.77
CA LEU A 185 1.85 9.31 -1.55
C LEU A 185 2.59 9.65 -2.86
N ASN A 186 2.32 8.91 -3.94
CA ASN A 186 2.71 9.30 -5.31
C ASN A 186 2.01 10.58 -5.79
N GLY A 187 0.92 11.00 -5.14
CA GLY A 187 0.18 12.24 -5.44
C GLY A 187 -1.20 12.00 -6.05
N VAL A 188 -1.71 10.76 -6.04
CA VAL A 188 -3.05 10.44 -6.58
C VAL A 188 -4.08 10.30 -5.47
N LYS A 189 -5.12 11.13 -5.51
CA LYS A 189 -6.20 11.18 -4.52
C LYS A 189 -7.20 10.05 -4.75
N ILE A 190 -6.99 8.94 -4.06
CA ILE A 190 -7.94 7.83 -4.06
C ILE A 190 -9.17 8.20 -3.20
N PRO A 191 -10.40 8.07 -3.72
CA PRO A 191 -11.60 8.39 -2.94
C PRO A 191 -11.75 7.44 -1.74
N ARG A 192 -12.14 8.00 -0.59
CA ARG A 192 -12.49 7.29 0.65
C ARG A 192 -11.35 6.52 1.35
N ILE A 193 -10.11 6.63 0.87
CA ILE A 193 -8.94 5.95 1.46
C ILE A 193 -8.68 6.32 2.92
N VAL A 194 -8.73 7.61 3.26
CA VAL A 194 -8.38 8.16 4.59
C VAL A 194 -9.59 8.50 5.45
N ARG A 195 -10.70 7.76 5.31
CA ARG A 195 -11.90 7.97 6.15
C ARG A 195 -11.87 7.11 7.41
N ILE A 196 -12.39 7.63 8.52
CA ILE A 196 -12.57 6.89 9.78
C ILE A 196 -13.42 5.63 9.56
N LYS A 197 -14.46 5.72 8.72
CA LYS A 197 -15.28 4.58 8.33
C LYS A 197 -14.44 3.44 7.71
N THR A 198 -13.47 3.79 6.86
CA THR A 198 -12.54 2.83 6.25
C THR A 198 -11.66 2.18 7.30
N LEU A 199 -11.14 2.95 8.28
CA LEU A 199 -10.37 2.41 9.40
C LEU A 199 -11.18 1.38 10.21
N ALA A 200 -12.43 1.70 10.56
CA ALA A 200 -13.29 0.81 11.34
C ALA A 200 -13.61 -0.50 10.60
N VAL A 201 -14.03 -0.41 9.33
CA VAL A 201 -14.30 -1.60 8.49
C VAL A 201 -13.04 -2.44 8.35
N LYS A 202 -11.88 -1.80 8.19
CA LYS A 202 -10.61 -2.51 8.01
C LYS A 202 -10.12 -3.20 9.27
N ALA A 203 -10.26 -2.56 10.44
CA ALA A 203 -9.92 -3.14 11.73
C ALA A 203 -10.77 -4.38 12.04
N VAL A 204 -12.09 -4.31 11.85
CA VAL A 204 -12.98 -5.47 12.05
C VAL A 204 -12.76 -6.53 10.97
N GLY A 205 -12.55 -6.11 9.72
CA GLY A 205 -12.27 -6.98 8.58
C GLY A 205 -11.00 -7.82 8.77
N VAL A 206 -9.92 -7.22 9.28
CA VAL A 206 -8.66 -7.96 9.52
C VAL A 206 -8.79 -8.94 10.67
N VAL A 207 -9.44 -8.55 11.77
CA VAL A 207 -9.70 -9.44 12.92
C VAL A 207 -10.46 -10.68 12.47
N THR A 208 -11.59 -10.48 11.78
CA THR A 208 -12.46 -11.56 11.33
C THR A 208 -11.81 -12.45 10.27
N SER A 209 -10.96 -11.88 9.40
CA SER A 209 -10.27 -12.64 8.36
C SER A 209 -9.14 -13.51 8.92
N VAL A 210 -8.37 -13.01 9.89
CA VAL A 210 -7.29 -13.76 10.56
C VAL A 210 -7.86 -14.85 11.47
N VAL A 211 -8.87 -14.52 12.30
CA VAL A 211 -9.58 -15.51 13.13
C VAL A 211 -10.24 -16.58 12.26
N GLY A 212 -10.75 -16.19 11.09
CA GLY A 212 -11.30 -17.08 10.08
C GLY A 212 -10.32 -18.04 9.41
N GLY A 213 -9.03 -17.96 9.74
CA GLY A 213 -8.02 -18.91 9.24
C GLY A 213 -7.66 -18.73 7.76
N LEU A 214 -7.98 -17.59 7.16
CA LEU A 214 -7.52 -17.28 5.80
C LEU A 214 -6.00 -17.13 5.78
N ALA A 215 -5.38 -17.51 4.67
CA ALA A 215 -3.94 -17.33 4.44
C ALA A 215 -3.62 -15.84 4.21
N GLY A 216 -3.55 -15.06 5.30
CA GLY A 216 -3.19 -13.64 5.30
C GLY A 216 -2.69 -13.18 6.67
N GLY A 217 -2.07 -12.01 6.71
CA GLY A 217 -1.56 -11.38 7.94
C GLY A 217 -2.24 -10.05 8.27
N LYS A 218 -2.08 -9.58 9.51
CA LYS A 218 -2.62 -8.28 9.98
C LYS A 218 -1.69 -7.10 9.71
N GLU A 219 -0.45 -7.37 9.29
CA GLU A 219 0.65 -6.40 9.22
C GLU A 219 0.49 -5.38 8.10
N GLY A 220 0.04 -5.83 6.92
CA GLY A 220 -0.22 -4.92 5.79
C GLY A 220 -1.33 -3.90 6.09
N PRO A 221 -2.52 -4.35 6.57
CA PRO A 221 -3.58 -3.47 7.02
C PRO A 221 -3.14 -2.39 8.01
N MET A 222 -2.18 -2.68 8.90
CA MET A 222 -1.68 -1.71 9.87
C MET A 222 -1.02 -0.48 9.26
N ILE A 223 -0.32 -0.63 8.13
CA ILE A 223 0.32 0.50 7.41
C ILE A 223 -0.74 1.51 6.96
N HIS A 224 -1.84 1.02 6.40
CA HIS A 224 -2.96 1.88 6.00
C HIS A 224 -3.71 2.44 7.21
N SER A 225 -3.87 1.67 8.30
CA SER A 225 -4.47 2.18 9.53
C SER A 225 -3.69 3.39 10.08
N GLY A 226 -2.36 3.30 10.11
CA GLY A 226 -1.48 4.41 10.50
C GLY A 226 -1.62 5.62 9.58
N ALA A 227 -1.68 5.41 8.25
CA ALA A 227 -1.94 6.46 7.27
C ALA A 227 -3.31 7.17 7.49
N VAL A 228 -4.37 6.42 7.81
CA VAL A 228 -5.70 6.99 8.09
C VAL A 228 -5.70 7.80 9.38
N ILE A 229 -5.05 7.30 10.43
CA ILE A 229 -4.90 7.99 11.73
C ILE A 229 -4.16 9.30 11.53
N ALA A 230 -3.06 9.29 10.78
CA ALA A 230 -2.30 10.50 10.45
C ALA A 230 -3.11 11.53 9.66
N ALA A 231 -3.85 11.10 8.64
CA ALA A 231 -4.72 11.99 7.88
C ALA A 231 -5.91 12.53 8.71
N GLY A 232 -6.34 11.82 9.74
CA GLY A 232 -7.42 12.27 10.65
C GLY A 232 -6.92 13.26 11.71
N LEU A 233 -5.84 12.90 12.42
CA LEU A 233 -5.28 13.70 13.51
C LEU A 233 -4.71 15.04 13.03
N SER A 234 -4.02 15.04 11.88
CA SER A 234 -3.42 16.26 11.32
C SER A 234 -4.44 17.36 10.98
N GLN A 235 -5.68 16.97 10.65
CA GLN A 235 -6.70 17.91 10.18
C GLN A 235 -7.54 18.51 11.31
N GLY A 236 -7.58 17.86 12.48
CA GLY A 236 -8.37 18.32 13.64
C GLY A 236 -9.88 18.41 13.37
N LYS A 237 -10.38 17.78 12.29
CA LYS A 237 -11.77 17.86 11.83
C LYS A 237 -12.26 16.47 11.46
N SER A 238 -13.36 16.03 12.08
CA SER A 238 -14.05 14.81 11.66
C SER A 238 -15.20 15.14 10.73
N THR A 239 -15.00 14.88 9.44
CA THR A 239 -16.06 14.98 8.42
C THR A 239 -17.15 13.91 8.61
N THR A 240 -16.83 12.78 9.25
CA THR A 240 -17.78 11.69 9.48
C THR A 240 -18.72 12.00 10.64
N PHE A 241 -18.20 12.55 11.73
CA PHE A 241 -18.99 12.95 12.90
C PHE A 241 -19.47 14.41 12.84
N ARG A 242 -19.21 15.12 11.73
CA ARG A 242 -19.51 16.55 11.52
C ARG A 242 -19.04 17.44 12.69
N ARG A 243 -17.89 17.11 13.30
CA ARG A 243 -17.30 17.88 14.40
C ARG A 243 -15.98 18.51 13.95
N ASP A 244 -15.86 19.82 14.19
CA ASP A 244 -14.62 20.57 14.00
C ASP A 244 -14.08 20.96 15.38
N LEU A 245 -12.87 20.49 15.72
CA LEU A 245 -12.24 20.77 17.01
C LEU A 245 -11.59 22.16 17.02
N ARG A 246 -11.52 22.87 15.88
CA ARG A 246 -10.84 24.17 15.69
C ARG A 246 -9.37 24.20 16.15
N ILE A 247 -8.76 23.02 16.24
CA ILE A 247 -7.34 22.84 16.53
C ILE A 247 -6.67 22.44 15.19
N PHE A 248 -5.42 22.86 14.99
CA PHE A 248 -4.60 22.49 13.81
C PHE A 248 -5.09 23.03 12.45
N GLU A 249 -5.80 24.16 12.42
CA GLU A 249 -6.30 24.76 11.17
C GLU A 249 -5.20 25.08 10.14
N TYR A 250 -3.98 25.35 10.61
CA TYR A 250 -2.82 25.66 9.76
C TYR A 250 -2.22 24.45 9.04
N PHE A 251 -2.54 23.22 9.47
CA PHE A 251 -2.11 21.98 8.81
C PHE A 251 -3.16 21.43 7.83
N ARG A 252 -4.23 22.20 7.58
CA ARG A 252 -5.29 21.86 6.61
C ARG A 252 -4.84 22.16 5.18
N ASP A 253 -3.84 21.41 4.74
CA ASP A 253 -3.25 21.51 3.42
C ASP A 253 -2.85 20.12 2.91
N ASP A 254 -2.85 19.91 1.59
CA ASP A 254 -2.50 18.63 0.98
C ASP A 254 -1.00 18.31 1.19
N HIS A 255 -0.12 19.33 1.20
CA HIS A 255 1.30 19.17 1.50
C HIS A 255 1.55 18.58 2.90
N GLU A 256 1.10 19.27 3.95
CA GLU A 256 1.28 18.83 5.35
C GLU A 256 0.56 17.50 5.63
N LYS A 257 -0.65 17.32 5.07
CA LYS A 257 -1.38 16.07 5.22
C LYS A 257 -0.63 14.90 4.61
N ARG A 258 -0.01 15.06 3.44
CA ARG A 258 0.82 14.03 2.80
C ARG A 258 2.01 13.68 3.68
N ASP A 259 2.73 14.69 4.19
CA ASP A 259 3.86 14.52 5.11
C ASP A 259 3.48 13.72 6.36
N PHE A 260 2.35 14.05 7.00
CA PHE A 260 1.87 13.28 8.16
C PHE A 260 1.48 11.85 7.78
N VAL A 261 0.87 11.64 6.61
CA VAL A 261 0.51 10.30 6.11
C VAL A 261 1.75 9.43 5.87
N VAL A 262 2.86 10.00 5.38
CA VAL A 262 4.17 9.32 5.31
C VAL A 262 4.61 8.86 6.71
N GLY A 263 4.50 9.75 7.71
CA GLY A 263 4.77 9.46 9.11
C GLY A 263 3.91 8.34 9.68
N GLY A 264 2.60 8.36 9.39
CA GLY A 264 1.64 7.34 9.82
C GLY A 264 1.86 5.98 9.16
N ALA A 265 2.21 5.95 7.88
CA ALA A 265 2.55 4.70 7.18
C ALA A 265 3.80 4.05 7.80
N ALA A 266 4.86 4.84 8.04
CA ALA A 266 6.08 4.35 8.70
C ALA A 266 5.80 3.86 10.13
N ALA A 267 5.00 4.61 10.90
CA ALA A 267 4.58 4.20 12.25
C ALA A 267 3.77 2.90 12.25
N GLY A 268 2.98 2.66 11.19
CA GLY A 268 2.25 1.40 10.98
C GLY A 268 3.16 0.22 10.71
N VAL A 269 4.21 0.40 9.89
CA VAL A 269 5.25 -0.63 9.66
C VAL A 269 6.01 -0.91 10.96
N ALA A 270 6.38 0.15 11.68
CA ALA A 270 7.10 0.05 12.95
C ALA A 270 6.28 -0.67 14.03
N ALA A 271 4.96 -0.47 14.09
CA ALA A 271 4.08 -1.26 14.94
C ALA A 271 4.01 -2.73 14.47
N ALA A 272 3.75 -2.95 13.18
CA ALA A 272 3.55 -4.28 12.61
C ALA A 272 4.77 -5.20 12.83
N PHE A 273 5.98 -4.72 12.53
CA PHE A 273 7.20 -5.53 12.58
C PHE A 273 8.13 -5.20 13.75
N GLY A 274 7.86 -4.15 14.53
CA GLY A 274 8.80 -3.72 15.58
C GLY A 274 10.12 -3.17 15.02
N ALA A 275 10.08 -2.66 13.79
CA ALA A 275 11.22 -2.21 13.00
C ALA A 275 11.07 -0.71 12.65
N PRO A 276 11.48 0.22 13.53
CA PRO A 276 11.30 1.65 13.30
C PRO A 276 12.18 2.20 12.18
N ILE A 277 13.43 1.72 12.01
CA ILE A 277 14.29 2.15 10.89
C ILE A 277 13.76 1.53 9.59
N GLY A 278 13.36 0.27 9.65
CA GLY A 278 12.69 -0.43 8.54
C GLY A 278 11.42 0.29 8.07
N GLY A 279 10.63 0.86 8.99
CA GLY A 279 9.43 1.63 8.67
C GLY A 279 9.69 2.94 7.92
N ILE A 280 10.74 3.68 8.28
CA ILE A 280 11.14 4.88 7.51
C ILE A 280 11.62 4.49 6.12
N LEU A 281 12.47 3.45 6.03
CA LEU A 281 12.99 2.98 4.75
C LEU A 281 11.88 2.43 3.86
N PHE A 282 10.87 1.77 4.45
CA PHE A 282 9.67 1.34 3.72
C PHE A 282 8.96 2.54 3.11
N SER A 283 8.74 3.59 3.91
CA SER A 283 8.15 4.82 3.37
C SER A 283 9.05 5.41 2.26
N LEU A 284 10.37 5.44 2.46
CA LEU A 284 11.36 5.93 1.48
C LEU A 284 11.33 5.17 0.15
N GLU A 285 11.30 3.85 0.20
CA GLU A 285 11.39 2.98 -0.97
C GLU A 285 10.04 2.87 -1.71
N GLU A 286 8.94 2.74 -0.97
CA GLU A 286 7.64 2.43 -1.58
C GLU A 286 6.70 3.63 -1.69
N ALA A 287 6.90 4.68 -0.90
CA ALA A 287 5.81 5.57 -0.56
C ALA A 287 6.03 7.01 -1.05
N ALA A 288 7.13 7.70 -0.73
CA ALA A 288 7.28 9.10 -1.15
C ALA A 288 8.27 9.35 -2.29
N SER A 289 7.87 10.26 -3.18
CA SER A 289 8.65 10.74 -4.33
C SER A 289 9.67 11.82 -3.97
N PHE A 290 9.50 12.49 -2.82
CA PHE A 290 10.36 13.58 -2.35
C PHE A 290 10.51 13.52 -0.83
N TRP A 291 11.72 13.80 -0.34
CA TRP A 291 12.02 13.82 1.09
C TRP A 291 12.79 15.06 1.52
N ASN A 292 12.38 15.60 2.68
CA ASN A 292 13.09 16.64 3.41
C ASN A 292 13.69 16.06 4.70
N GLN A 293 14.86 16.53 5.13
CA GLN A 293 15.54 16.09 6.36
C GLN A 293 14.65 16.23 7.60
N SER A 294 13.87 17.32 7.71
CA SER A 294 12.92 17.51 8.81
C SER A 294 11.80 16.45 8.79
N LEU A 295 11.34 16.03 7.61
CA LEU A 295 10.35 14.96 7.48
C LEU A 295 10.92 13.59 7.90
N ILE A 296 12.19 13.30 7.57
CA ILE A 296 12.87 12.07 8.00
C ILE A 296 12.83 11.96 9.53
N TRP A 297 13.28 13.00 10.23
CA TRP A 297 13.32 13.00 11.69
C TRP A 297 11.95 12.90 12.35
N ARG A 298 10.94 13.62 11.85
CA ARG A 298 9.56 13.51 12.34
C ARG A 298 8.98 12.11 12.13
N THR A 299 9.24 11.52 10.97
CA THR A 299 8.81 10.16 10.62
C THR A 299 9.49 9.10 11.48
N PHE A 300 10.80 9.27 11.73
CA PHE A 300 11.56 8.41 12.64
C PHE A 300 10.98 8.42 14.04
N PHE A 301 10.74 9.62 14.55
CA PHE A 301 10.19 9.82 15.88
C PHE A 301 8.79 9.21 16.02
N ALA A 302 7.89 9.42 15.06
CA ALA A 302 6.59 8.77 15.05
C ALA A 302 6.71 7.23 15.08
N SER A 303 7.69 6.67 14.36
CA SER A 303 7.95 5.24 14.29
C SER A 303 8.47 4.67 15.61
N ILE A 304 9.45 5.34 16.24
CA ILE A 304 9.95 4.98 17.58
C ILE A 304 8.83 5.01 18.61
N ILE A 305 8.04 6.08 18.64
CA ILE A 305 6.93 6.23 19.59
C ILE A 305 5.88 5.14 19.38
N SER A 306 5.61 4.76 18.13
CA SER A 306 4.72 3.65 17.79
C SER A 306 5.20 2.32 18.37
N SER A 307 6.43 1.89 18.05
CA SER A 307 7.00 0.64 18.57
C SER A 307 7.13 0.64 20.09
N PHE A 308 7.52 1.76 20.69
CA PHE A 308 7.65 1.90 22.14
C PHE A 308 6.28 1.80 22.85
N THR A 309 5.26 2.50 22.34
CA THR A 309 3.90 2.45 22.91
C THR A 309 3.33 1.04 22.80
N LEU A 310 3.52 0.37 21.66
CA LEU A 310 3.10 -1.01 21.47
C LEU A 310 3.75 -1.94 22.49
N ASN A 311 5.07 -1.83 22.67
CA ASN A 311 5.81 -2.66 23.61
C ASN A 311 5.31 -2.46 25.05
N ILE A 312 5.05 -1.21 25.48
CA ILE A 312 4.49 -0.94 26.81
C ILE A 312 3.13 -1.59 26.99
N VAL A 313 2.20 -1.36 26.06
CA VAL A 313 0.81 -1.84 26.19
C VAL A 313 0.75 -3.36 26.16
N LEU A 314 1.50 -4.00 25.27
CA LEU A 314 1.50 -5.45 25.12
C LEU A 314 2.24 -6.14 26.28
N SER A 315 3.33 -5.53 26.78
CA SER A 315 3.99 -6.00 28.00
C SER A 315 3.10 -5.86 29.24
N ALA A 316 2.31 -4.78 29.34
CA ALA A 316 1.33 -4.64 30.42
C ALA A 316 0.24 -5.72 30.35
N TYR A 317 -0.17 -6.12 29.13
CA TYR A 317 -1.18 -7.14 28.91
C TYR A 317 -0.71 -8.57 29.26
N HIS A 318 0.51 -8.95 28.85
CA HIS A 318 1.07 -10.28 29.13
C HIS A 318 1.78 -10.41 30.49
N GLY A 319 1.85 -9.31 31.26
CA GLY A 319 2.53 -9.23 32.56
C GLY A 319 3.89 -8.52 32.46
N LEU A 320 4.14 -7.60 33.40
CA LEU A 320 5.30 -6.68 33.42
C LEU A 320 6.68 -7.34 33.65
N SER A 321 6.86 -8.61 33.32
CA SER A 321 8.11 -9.33 33.60
C SER A 321 9.26 -8.93 32.66
N SER A 322 9.00 -8.47 31.43
CA SER A 322 10.02 -7.94 30.52
C SER A 322 9.47 -7.27 29.23
N PHE A 323 10.16 -6.24 28.73
CA PHE A 323 9.86 -5.51 27.48
C PHE A 323 10.20 -6.31 26.19
N ARG A 324 9.67 -7.53 26.06
CA ARG A 324 10.01 -8.47 24.96
C ARG A 324 9.21 -8.26 23.67
N TYR A 325 8.14 -7.47 23.70
CA TYR A 325 7.21 -7.33 22.59
C TYR A 325 7.56 -6.13 21.70
N ARG A 326 8.53 -6.28 20.79
CA ARG A 326 9.00 -5.18 19.93
C ARG A 326 7.97 -4.76 18.84
N GLY A 327 7.12 -5.69 18.39
CA GLY A 327 6.10 -5.47 17.36
C GLY A 327 5.01 -6.56 17.41
N LEU A 328 3.99 -6.46 16.55
CA LEU A 328 2.95 -7.51 16.42
C LEU A 328 3.57 -8.82 15.93
N PHE A 329 4.45 -8.72 14.94
CA PHE A 329 5.21 -9.84 14.43
C PHE A 329 6.55 -9.95 15.17
N ASN A 330 6.59 -10.84 16.16
CA ASN A 330 7.80 -11.13 16.93
C ASN A 330 8.40 -12.46 16.48
N LEU A 331 9.54 -12.39 15.78
CA LEU A 331 10.26 -13.57 15.33
C LEU A 331 10.94 -14.35 16.45
N GLY A 332 11.02 -13.82 17.68
CA GLY A 332 11.82 -14.40 18.75
C GLY A 332 13.29 -13.98 18.67
N GLU A 333 14.04 -14.29 19.72
CA GLU A 333 15.48 -14.01 19.77
C GLU A 333 16.22 -15.11 19.01
N PHE A 334 16.94 -14.73 17.97
CA PHE A 334 17.86 -15.65 17.31
C PHE A 334 19.17 -15.69 18.10
N GLU A 335 19.65 -16.89 18.39
CA GLU A 335 21.05 -17.08 18.74
C GLU A 335 21.93 -16.53 17.60
N PRO A 336 23.18 -16.09 17.88
CA PRO A 336 24.08 -15.66 16.83
C PRO A 336 24.15 -16.76 15.75
N LEU A 337 23.70 -16.42 14.54
CA LEU A 337 23.69 -17.26 13.36
C LEU A 337 24.99 -17.02 12.59
N PRO A 338 26.11 -17.71 12.90
CA PRO A 338 27.28 -17.66 12.03
C PRO A 338 26.89 -18.25 10.68
N PHE A 339 27.37 -17.60 9.63
CA PHE A 339 27.35 -18.15 8.30
C PHE A 339 28.78 -18.26 7.80
N GLU A 340 29.03 -19.29 7.03
CA GLU A 340 30.32 -19.50 6.40
C GLU A 340 30.28 -18.98 4.96
N TYR A 341 31.42 -18.57 4.43
CA TYR A 341 31.50 -18.00 3.08
C TYR A 341 31.03 -18.97 1.99
N TYR A 342 31.14 -20.28 2.20
CA TYR A 342 30.67 -21.31 1.26
C TYR A 342 29.13 -21.43 1.21
N GLU A 343 28.40 -20.88 2.19
CA GLU A 343 26.93 -20.87 2.18
C GLU A 343 26.37 -19.72 1.32
N LEU A 344 27.15 -18.68 1.06
CA LEU A 344 26.71 -17.51 0.28
C LEU A 344 26.21 -17.88 -1.14
N PRO A 345 26.88 -18.74 -1.92
CA PRO A 345 26.35 -19.19 -3.20
C PRO A 345 25.00 -19.92 -3.06
N ILE A 346 24.81 -20.70 -1.99
CA ILE A 346 23.55 -21.40 -1.73
C ILE A 346 22.43 -20.38 -1.45
N PHE A 347 22.71 -19.35 -0.66
CA PHE A 347 21.75 -18.28 -0.38
C PHE A 347 21.38 -17.49 -1.64
N ILE A 348 22.34 -17.22 -2.54
CA ILE A 348 22.07 -16.60 -3.84
C ILE A 348 21.16 -17.50 -4.70
N LEU A 349 21.42 -18.81 -4.76
CA LEU A 349 20.58 -19.76 -5.49
C LEU A 349 19.16 -19.85 -4.90
N MET A 350 19.04 -19.81 -3.56
CA MET A 350 17.74 -19.69 -2.89
C MET A 350 17.04 -18.38 -3.26
N GLY A 351 17.77 -17.28 -3.38
CA GLY A 351 17.27 -16.00 -3.90
C GLY A 351 16.72 -16.14 -5.31
N VAL A 352 17.46 -16.75 -6.24
CA VAL A 352 17.01 -17.01 -7.61
C VAL A 352 15.72 -17.84 -7.61
N PHE A 353 15.68 -18.94 -6.83
CA PHE A 353 14.49 -19.78 -6.71
C PHE A 353 13.29 -19.00 -6.14
N GLY A 354 13.49 -18.20 -5.09
CA GLY A 354 12.46 -17.34 -4.51
C GLY A 354 11.97 -16.25 -5.47
N GLY A 355 12.86 -15.74 -6.33
CA GLY A 355 12.52 -14.80 -7.40
C GLY A 355 11.65 -15.43 -8.48
N MET A 356 12.00 -16.63 -8.94
CA MET A 356 11.21 -17.41 -9.90
C MET A 356 9.85 -17.82 -9.32
N SER A 357 9.84 -18.36 -8.10
CA SER A 357 8.60 -18.77 -7.43
C SER A 357 7.70 -17.57 -7.12
N GLY A 358 8.28 -16.42 -6.76
CA GLY A 358 7.55 -15.17 -6.55
C GLY A 358 6.97 -14.61 -7.86
N ALA A 359 7.72 -14.69 -8.96
CA ALA A 359 7.21 -14.32 -10.27
C ALA A 359 6.07 -15.25 -10.73
N PHE A 360 6.19 -16.56 -10.54
CA PHE A 360 5.11 -17.50 -10.82
C PHE A 360 3.86 -17.16 -9.99
N TRP A 361 4.04 -16.85 -8.70
CA TRP A 361 2.96 -16.41 -7.82
C TRP A 361 2.27 -15.16 -8.39
N ASN A 362 3.02 -14.08 -8.68
CA ASN A 362 2.45 -12.85 -9.24
C ASN A 362 1.69 -13.06 -10.56
N CYS A 363 2.21 -13.94 -11.44
CA CYS A 363 1.54 -14.28 -12.70
C CYS A 363 0.18 -14.94 -12.46
N VAL A 364 0.14 -15.97 -11.61
CA VAL A 364 -1.11 -16.67 -11.27
C VAL A 364 -2.08 -15.71 -10.57
N ASN A 365 -1.60 -14.88 -9.64
CA ASN A 365 -2.47 -13.90 -8.97
C ASN A 365 -3.15 -12.96 -9.95
N ASN A 366 -2.37 -12.40 -10.88
CA ASN A 366 -2.88 -11.45 -11.84
C ASN A 366 -3.97 -12.10 -12.71
N ARG A 367 -3.75 -13.35 -13.15
CA ARG A 367 -4.77 -14.12 -13.90
C ARG A 367 -6.04 -14.35 -13.08
N ILE A 368 -5.92 -14.71 -11.81
CA ILE A 368 -7.07 -14.87 -10.90
C ILE A 368 -7.82 -13.55 -10.72
N ASN A 369 -7.11 -12.43 -10.53
CA ASN A 369 -7.73 -11.12 -10.36
C ASN A 369 -8.43 -10.64 -11.64
N ILE A 370 -7.88 -10.91 -12.83
CA ILE A 370 -8.55 -10.66 -14.11
C ILE A 370 -9.83 -11.50 -14.22
N PHE A 371 -9.77 -12.78 -13.82
CA PHE A 371 -10.95 -13.65 -13.77
C PHE A 371 -12.02 -13.10 -12.82
N ARG A 372 -11.65 -12.71 -11.60
CA ARG A 372 -12.56 -12.08 -10.61
C ARG A 372 -13.20 -10.81 -11.16
N ALA A 373 -12.42 -9.95 -11.81
CA ALA A 373 -12.92 -8.71 -12.40
C ALA A 373 -13.93 -8.96 -13.54
N ARG A 374 -13.76 -10.06 -14.29
CA ARG A 374 -14.64 -10.41 -15.41
C ARG A 374 -15.92 -11.12 -14.97
N TYR A 375 -15.82 -12.11 -14.08
CA TYR A 375 -16.92 -13.02 -13.76
C TYR A 375 -17.56 -12.73 -12.39
N ILE A 376 -16.81 -12.30 -11.37
CA ILE A 376 -17.30 -12.12 -9.99
C ILE A 376 -17.62 -10.63 -9.71
N LYS A 377 -18.61 -10.11 -10.46
CA LYS A 377 -19.03 -8.71 -10.35
C LYS A 377 -19.96 -8.45 -9.16
N SER A 378 -20.84 -9.39 -8.86
CA SER A 378 -21.89 -9.26 -7.84
C SER A 378 -21.31 -9.25 -6.43
N ARG A 379 -21.82 -8.38 -5.55
CA ARG A 379 -21.33 -8.22 -4.17
C ARG A 379 -21.49 -9.49 -3.33
N TRP A 380 -22.63 -10.18 -3.43
CA TRP A 380 -22.88 -11.44 -2.73
C TRP A 380 -21.95 -12.56 -3.22
N ALA A 381 -21.64 -12.61 -4.52
CA ALA A 381 -20.74 -13.61 -5.09
C ALA A 381 -19.31 -13.48 -4.53
N ARG A 382 -18.84 -12.25 -4.28
CA ARG A 382 -17.53 -12.01 -3.63
C ARG A 382 -17.48 -12.50 -2.18
N VAL A 383 -18.62 -12.41 -1.47
CA VAL A 383 -18.75 -12.90 -0.10
C VAL A 383 -18.74 -14.43 -0.08
N LEU A 384 -19.49 -15.07 -0.98
CA LEU A 384 -19.47 -16.53 -1.13
C LEU A 384 -18.11 -17.05 -1.57
N GLU A 385 -17.40 -16.35 -2.45
CA GLU A 385 -16.04 -16.71 -2.84
C GLU A 385 -15.11 -16.73 -1.62
N ALA A 386 -15.16 -15.71 -0.76
CA ALA A 386 -14.32 -15.66 0.44
C ALA A 386 -14.63 -16.82 1.40
N ALA A 387 -15.91 -17.15 1.60
CA ALA A 387 -16.31 -18.31 2.40
C ALA A 387 -15.84 -19.64 1.80
N PHE A 388 -15.94 -19.78 0.47
CA PHE A 388 -15.48 -20.97 -0.23
C PHE A 388 -13.98 -21.19 -0.07
N VAL A 389 -13.17 -20.13 -0.18
CA VAL A 389 -11.71 -20.22 0.02
C VAL A 389 -11.38 -20.57 1.48
N ALA A 390 -12.12 -20.04 2.46
CA ALA A 390 -11.94 -20.40 3.87
C ALA A 390 -12.22 -21.89 4.13
N ALA A 391 -13.27 -22.44 3.49
CA ALA A 391 -13.60 -23.86 3.57
C ALA A 391 -12.55 -24.75 2.89
N ILE A 392 -12.01 -24.34 1.73
CA ILE A 392 -10.89 -25.04 1.08
C ILE A 392 -9.66 -25.07 1.99
N GLY A 393 -9.33 -23.95 2.63
CA GLY A 393 -8.21 -23.88 3.58
C GLY A 393 -8.36 -24.88 4.73
N ALA A 394 -9.53 -24.90 5.38
CA ALA A 394 -9.83 -25.87 6.44
C ALA A 394 -9.77 -27.32 5.95
N THR A 395 -10.27 -27.58 4.75
CA THR A 395 -10.30 -28.92 4.16
C THR A 395 -8.90 -29.41 3.79
N GLY A 396 -8.06 -28.55 3.20
CA GLY A 396 -6.66 -28.88 2.91
C GLY A 396 -5.86 -29.15 4.17
N ALA A 397 -6.09 -28.36 5.22
CA ALA A 397 -5.47 -28.54 6.52
C ALA A 397 -5.89 -29.86 7.19
N CYS A 398 -7.19 -30.17 7.18
CA CYS A 398 -7.72 -31.43 7.71
C CYS A 398 -7.22 -32.65 6.92
N ALA A 399 -7.23 -32.57 5.59
CA ALA A 399 -6.73 -33.63 4.72
C ALA A 399 -5.24 -33.92 4.97
N MET A 400 -4.42 -32.87 5.16
CA MET A 400 -3.01 -33.02 5.50
C MET A 400 -2.82 -33.66 6.88
N ALA A 401 -3.55 -33.18 7.89
CA ALA A 401 -3.48 -33.71 9.25
C ALA A 401 -3.91 -35.19 9.34
N TYR A 402 -4.92 -35.60 8.55
CA TYR A 402 -5.39 -36.97 8.50
C TYR A 402 -4.46 -37.91 7.71
N SER A 403 -3.87 -37.42 6.62
CA SER A 403 -3.08 -38.27 5.71
C SER A 403 -1.64 -38.50 6.18
N ILE A 404 -1.10 -37.60 7.01
CA ILE A 404 0.29 -37.65 7.44
C ILE A 404 0.38 -37.89 8.94
N ASN A 405 0.91 -39.05 9.30
CA ASN A 405 1.18 -39.42 10.68
C ASN A 405 2.64 -39.06 11.01
N ASP A 406 2.88 -37.82 11.44
CA ASP A 406 4.17 -37.38 11.99
C ASP A 406 4.05 -37.12 13.49
N CYS A 407 4.12 -38.20 14.27
CA CYS A 407 3.98 -38.18 15.72
C CYS A 407 5.30 -37.85 16.42
N ARG A 408 5.21 -36.99 17.46
CA ARG A 408 6.36 -36.50 18.24
C ARG A 408 6.02 -36.37 19.71
N PRO A 409 6.96 -36.59 20.63
CA PRO A 409 6.70 -36.49 22.07
C PRO A 409 6.38 -35.06 22.50
N LEU A 410 5.41 -34.90 23.40
CA LEU A 410 5.12 -33.63 24.07
C LEU A 410 6.29 -33.22 25.00
N GLY A 411 6.78 -31.98 24.88
CA GLY A 411 7.66 -31.38 25.89
C GLY A 411 8.84 -30.54 25.36
N ASN A 412 9.31 -30.77 24.14
CA ASN A 412 10.48 -30.05 23.59
C ASN A 412 10.14 -28.84 22.72
N ASP A 413 8.94 -28.80 22.11
CA ASP A 413 8.58 -27.77 21.14
C ASP A 413 7.62 -26.73 21.75
N PRO A 414 7.73 -25.44 21.39
CA PRO A 414 6.95 -24.33 21.98
C PRO A 414 5.50 -24.25 21.46
N THR A 415 4.92 -25.36 21.00
CA THR A 415 3.57 -25.39 20.42
C THR A 415 2.52 -25.24 21.52
N LEU A 416 1.77 -24.15 21.49
CA LEU A 416 0.74 -23.81 22.51
C LEU A 416 -0.48 -24.74 22.49
N THR A 417 -0.78 -25.38 21.35
CA THR A 417 -1.95 -26.27 21.18
C THR A 417 -1.56 -27.57 20.46
N PRO A 418 -0.84 -28.49 21.13
CA PRO A 418 -0.47 -29.78 20.53
C PRO A 418 -1.73 -30.63 20.36
N VAL A 419 -2.04 -31.05 19.14
CA VAL A 419 -3.18 -31.93 18.84
C VAL A 419 -2.68 -33.36 18.69
N GLN A 420 -3.26 -34.28 19.48
CA GLN A 420 -2.99 -35.70 19.38
C GLN A 420 -3.97 -36.32 18.39
N LEU A 421 -3.47 -36.66 17.19
CA LEU A 421 -4.27 -37.27 16.13
C LEU A 421 -3.51 -38.47 15.56
N PHE A 422 -4.05 -39.67 15.78
CA PHE A 422 -3.44 -40.95 15.36
C PHE A 422 -2.00 -41.16 15.85
N CYS A 423 -1.70 -40.67 17.07
CA CYS A 423 -0.40 -40.80 17.72
C CYS A 423 -0.54 -41.48 19.08
N GLU A 424 0.56 -42.05 19.58
CA GLU A 424 0.60 -42.69 20.90
C GLU A 424 0.37 -41.68 22.03
N ASP A 425 0.06 -42.19 23.23
CA ASP A 425 -0.14 -41.34 24.41
C ASP A 425 1.14 -40.54 24.74
N ASN A 426 0.98 -39.23 24.95
CA ASN A 426 2.06 -38.23 25.06
C ASN A 426 2.78 -37.88 23.75
N GLU A 427 2.20 -38.20 22.58
CA GLU A 427 2.66 -37.71 21.30
C GLU A 427 1.64 -36.76 20.63
N TYR A 428 2.13 -35.84 19.80
CA TYR A 428 1.32 -34.91 19.01
C TYR A 428 1.67 -34.99 17.53
N ASN A 429 0.71 -34.64 16.67
CA ASN A 429 0.92 -34.66 15.22
C ASN A 429 1.51 -33.32 14.73
N ALA A 430 2.75 -33.35 14.23
CA ALA A 430 3.45 -32.17 13.73
C ALA A 430 2.76 -31.52 12.51
N ALA A 431 2.11 -32.32 11.65
CA ALA A 431 1.35 -31.81 10.51
C ALA A 431 0.13 -31.00 10.96
N ALA A 432 -0.57 -31.46 12.02
CA ALA A 432 -1.68 -30.73 12.61
C ALA A 432 -1.21 -29.44 13.30
N ALA A 433 -0.07 -29.48 13.99
CA ALA A 433 0.49 -28.33 14.68
C ALA A 433 0.77 -27.14 13.75
N LEU A 434 1.14 -27.38 12.48
CA LEU A 434 1.34 -26.31 11.48
C LEU A 434 0.05 -25.54 11.13
N TRP A 435 -1.12 -26.15 11.29
CA TRP A 435 -2.41 -25.55 10.92
C TRP A 435 -3.26 -25.11 12.11
N PHE A 436 -3.11 -25.74 13.28
CA PHE A 436 -3.86 -25.44 14.50
C PHE A 436 -3.32 -24.23 15.29
N GLN A 437 -2.70 -23.29 14.60
CA GLN A 437 -2.16 -22.08 15.19
C GLN A 437 -2.26 -20.92 14.20
N THR A 438 -1.88 -19.72 14.64
CA THR A 438 -1.85 -18.58 13.71
C THR A 438 -0.66 -18.71 12.76
N PRO A 439 -0.74 -18.13 11.55
CA PRO A 439 0.37 -18.15 10.60
C PRO A 439 1.66 -17.54 11.18
N GLU A 440 1.56 -16.53 12.05
CA GLU A 440 2.73 -15.92 12.69
C GLU A 440 3.43 -16.90 13.65
N ALA A 441 2.66 -17.65 14.44
CA ALA A 441 3.19 -18.68 15.33
C ALA A 441 3.88 -19.79 14.52
N THR A 442 3.33 -20.14 13.36
CA THR A 442 3.91 -21.15 12.46
C THR A 442 5.24 -20.69 11.87
N VAL A 443 5.34 -19.43 11.45
CA VAL A 443 6.62 -18.86 10.99
C VAL A 443 7.67 -18.90 12.11
N LYS A 444 7.27 -18.52 13.34
CA LYS A 444 8.15 -18.54 14.50
C LYS A 444 8.63 -19.95 14.83
N ALA A 445 7.74 -20.94 14.81
CA ALA A 445 8.09 -22.35 14.98
C ALA A 445 9.11 -22.79 13.90
N LEU A 446 8.84 -22.51 12.63
CA LEU A 446 9.77 -22.85 11.54
C LEU A 446 11.14 -22.16 11.63
N PHE A 447 11.29 -21.08 12.41
CA PHE A 447 12.59 -20.45 12.63
C PHE A 447 13.36 -21.05 13.79
N HIS A 448 12.68 -21.45 14.86
CA HIS A 448 13.33 -21.86 16.12
C HIS A 448 13.28 -23.35 16.42
N ASP A 449 12.43 -24.10 15.72
CA ASP A 449 12.30 -25.54 15.95
C ASP A 449 13.63 -26.26 15.65
N PRO A 450 14.05 -27.23 16.48
CA PRO A 450 15.35 -27.89 16.37
C PRO A 450 15.54 -28.65 15.06
N PRO A 451 16.79 -29.01 14.70
CA PRO A 451 17.05 -29.86 13.54
C PRO A 451 16.34 -31.21 13.67
N GLY A 452 15.73 -31.68 12.58
CA GLY A 452 14.89 -32.89 12.60
C GLY A 452 13.46 -32.69 13.14
N SER A 453 13.09 -31.45 13.53
CA SER A 453 11.74 -31.14 14.04
C SER A 453 10.60 -31.26 12.99
N HIS A 454 10.92 -31.36 11.70
CA HIS A 454 9.91 -31.59 10.66
C HIS A 454 10.42 -32.59 9.62
N LYS A 455 9.60 -33.55 9.22
CA LYS A 455 9.92 -34.48 8.12
C LYS A 455 9.88 -33.75 6.77
N ILE A 456 10.63 -34.26 5.79
CA ILE A 456 10.66 -33.69 4.43
C ILE A 456 9.26 -33.77 3.79
N LEU A 457 8.55 -34.88 3.99
CA LEU A 457 7.20 -35.08 3.45
C LEU A 457 6.19 -34.08 4.00
N THR A 458 6.20 -33.81 5.33
CA THR A 458 5.25 -32.88 5.95
C THR A 458 5.42 -31.47 5.41
N LEU A 459 6.65 -30.97 5.37
CA LEU A 459 6.95 -29.64 4.84
C LEU A 459 6.66 -29.54 3.33
N ALA A 460 6.97 -30.56 2.54
CA ALA A 460 6.71 -30.56 1.10
C ALA A 460 5.22 -30.49 0.80
N VAL A 461 4.40 -31.31 1.47
CA VAL A 461 2.93 -31.27 1.32
C VAL A 461 2.36 -29.95 1.84
N PHE A 462 2.89 -29.41 2.95
CA PHE A 462 2.49 -28.10 3.47
C PHE A 462 2.71 -27.00 2.43
N VAL A 463 3.89 -26.92 1.81
CA VAL A 463 4.19 -25.93 0.77
C VAL A 463 3.26 -26.11 -0.43
N LEU A 464 3.02 -27.36 -0.87
CA LEU A 464 2.15 -27.65 -2.01
C LEU A 464 0.68 -27.24 -1.78
N ILE A 465 0.19 -27.29 -0.55
CA ILE A 465 -1.17 -26.87 -0.21
C ILE A 465 -1.24 -25.36 0.09
N TYR A 466 -0.31 -24.85 0.91
CA TYR A 466 -0.35 -23.48 1.41
C TYR A 466 0.03 -22.45 0.34
N TYR A 467 0.96 -22.77 -0.57
CA TYR A 467 1.35 -21.89 -1.68
C TYR A 467 0.15 -21.49 -2.57
N PRO A 468 -0.61 -22.42 -3.18
CA PRO A 468 -1.79 -22.09 -3.98
C PRO A 468 -2.91 -21.48 -3.13
N LEU A 469 -3.06 -21.87 -1.86
CA LEU A 469 -4.07 -21.29 -0.96
C LEU A 469 -3.78 -19.81 -0.68
N SER A 470 -2.54 -19.45 -0.35
CA SER A 470 -2.10 -18.05 -0.24
C SER A 470 -2.36 -17.29 -1.53
N CYS A 471 -2.23 -18.02 -2.65
CA CYS A 471 -2.40 -17.48 -3.98
C CYS A 471 -3.84 -17.06 -4.30
N VAL A 472 -4.78 -17.94 -3.99
CA VAL A 472 -6.21 -17.67 -4.18
C VAL A 472 -6.72 -16.68 -3.14
N THR A 473 -6.20 -16.72 -1.91
CA THR A 473 -6.66 -15.83 -0.82
C THR A 473 -6.42 -14.35 -1.13
N TYR A 474 -5.29 -14.02 -1.75
CA TYR A 474 -4.98 -12.64 -2.12
C TYR A 474 -5.84 -12.15 -3.29
N GLY A 475 -6.59 -11.07 -3.08
CA GLY A 475 -7.56 -10.51 -4.04
C GLY A 475 -9.04 -10.79 -3.70
N LEU A 476 -9.30 -11.55 -2.62
CA LEU A 476 -10.63 -11.65 -2.04
C LEU A 476 -11.12 -10.30 -1.49
N SER A 477 -12.44 -10.15 -1.37
CA SER A 477 -13.06 -8.93 -0.80
C SER A 477 -13.04 -8.92 0.73
N VAL A 478 -11.85 -9.06 1.31
CA VAL A 478 -11.57 -9.06 2.75
C VAL A 478 -10.31 -8.24 3.03
N SER A 479 -10.12 -7.80 4.28
CA SER A 479 -8.94 -7.01 4.68
C SER A 479 -7.82 -7.92 5.19
N LEU A 480 -6.83 -8.22 4.35
CA LEU A 480 -5.69 -9.09 4.68
C LEU A 480 -4.39 -8.57 4.06
N GLY A 481 -3.27 -8.82 4.74
CA GLY A 481 -1.91 -8.58 4.24
C GLY A 481 -1.26 -9.84 3.67
N ILE A 482 -0.32 -9.66 2.74
CA ILE A 482 0.38 -10.75 2.04
C ILE A 482 1.73 -11.14 2.68
N PHE A 483 2.29 -10.30 3.56
CA PHE A 483 3.62 -10.50 4.17
C PHE A 483 3.77 -11.86 4.85
N ILE A 484 2.90 -12.18 5.82
CA ILE A 484 3.00 -13.40 6.61
C ILE A 484 2.85 -14.68 5.75
N PRO A 485 1.85 -14.81 4.86
CA PRO A 485 1.77 -15.99 4.00
C PRO A 485 3.03 -16.23 3.15
N THR A 486 3.61 -15.16 2.59
CA THR A 486 4.83 -15.30 1.78
C THR A 486 6.05 -15.65 2.62
N LEU A 487 6.17 -15.11 3.84
CA LEU A 487 7.20 -15.50 4.80
C LEU A 487 7.06 -16.97 5.20
N LEU A 488 5.83 -17.43 5.43
CA LEU A 488 5.53 -18.80 5.83
C LEU A 488 5.84 -19.82 4.74
N VAL A 489 5.42 -19.55 3.51
CA VAL A 489 5.81 -20.36 2.34
C VAL A 489 7.34 -20.42 2.23
N GLY A 490 8.00 -19.27 2.33
CA GLY A 490 9.45 -19.16 2.23
C GLY A 490 10.19 -19.89 3.35
N ALA A 491 9.71 -19.77 4.59
CA ALA A 491 10.27 -20.47 5.74
C ALA A 491 10.15 -21.99 5.58
N ALA A 492 9.00 -22.47 5.10
CA ALA A 492 8.75 -23.90 4.92
C ALA A 492 9.66 -24.51 3.85
N TRP A 493 9.76 -23.92 2.65
CA TRP A 493 10.68 -24.43 1.64
C TRP A 493 12.15 -24.13 1.97
N GLY A 494 12.44 -23.06 2.71
CA GLY A 494 13.79 -22.78 3.23
C GLY A 494 14.27 -23.88 4.18
N ARG A 495 13.42 -24.36 5.10
CA ARG A 495 13.71 -25.54 5.93
C ARG A 495 13.89 -26.81 5.08
N LEU A 496 13.08 -27.01 4.04
CA LEU A 496 13.27 -28.13 3.10
C LEU A 496 14.65 -28.10 2.46
N THR A 497 15.09 -26.93 1.99
CA THR A 497 16.43 -26.75 1.41
C THR A 497 17.52 -27.13 2.41
N ALA A 498 17.39 -26.77 3.69
CA ALA A 498 18.34 -27.21 4.71
C ALA A 498 18.41 -28.74 4.83
N SER A 499 17.27 -29.43 4.84
CA SER A 499 17.24 -30.90 4.87
C SER A 499 17.92 -31.52 3.64
N PHE A 500 17.74 -30.94 2.45
CA PHE A 500 18.43 -31.40 1.24
C PHE A 500 19.94 -31.14 1.29
N VAL A 501 20.38 -30.00 1.83
CA VAL A 501 21.81 -29.68 1.99
C VAL A 501 22.47 -30.66 2.97
N VAL A 502 21.82 -30.97 4.09
CA VAL A 502 22.31 -31.98 5.06
C VAL A 502 22.42 -33.37 4.42
N LEU A 503 21.46 -33.74 3.57
CA LEU A 503 21.49 -35.01 2.85
C LEU A 503 22.61 -35.07 1.80
N ALA A 504 22.85 -33.96 1.08
CA ALA A 504 23.88 -33.87 0.05
C ALA A 504 25.31 -33.82 0.65
N PHE A 505 25.47 -33.19 1.81
CA PHE A 505 26.76 -33.03 2.48
C PHE A 505 26.68 -33.49 3.95
N PRO A 506 26.80 -34.80 4.23
CA PRO A 506 26.64 -35.35 5.58
C PRO A 506 27.59 -34.73 6.63
N GLY A 507 28.80 -34.36 6.21
CA GLY A 507 29.80 -33.68 7.06
C GLY A 507 29.49 -32.21 7.40
N SER A 508 28.49 -31.60 6.73
CA SER A 508 28.07 -30.21 6.98
C SER A 508 26.98 -30.08 8.04
N SER A 509 26.48 -31.20 8.57
CA SER A 509 25.39 -31.26 9.57
C SER A 509 25.64 -30.43 10.84
N ILE A 510 26.90 -30.18 11.19
CA ILE A 510 27.30 -29.36 12.34
C ILE A 510 27.07 -27.85 12.09
N PHE A 511 27.14 -27.41 10.83
CA PHE A 511 27.07 -25.99 10.44
C PHE A 511 25.71 -25.57 9.84
N VAL A 512 24.91 -26.54 9.38
CA VAL A 512 23.62 -26.31 8.75
C VAL A 512 22.51 -26.27 9.80
N GLN A 513 22.25 -25.08 10.33
CA GLN A 513 21.09 -24.81 11.18
C GLN A 513 19.84 -24.55 10.31
N PRO A 514 18.75 -25.35 10.42
CA PRO A 514 17.57 -25.18 9.57
C PRO A 514 16.89 -23.81 9.69
N GLY A 515 16.91 -23.21 10.87
CA GLY A 515 16.34 -21.87 11.10
C GLY A 515 16.99 -20.77 10.24
N LYS A 516 18.31 -20.87 10.01
CA LYS A 516 19.06 -19.94 9.14
C LYS A 516 18.54 -19.97 7.70
N TYR A 517 18.37 -21.18 7.16
CA TYR A 517 17.86 -21.38 5.80
C TYR A 517 16.36 -21.06 5.70
N ALA A 518 15.58 -21.30 6.76
CA ALA A 518 14.20 -20.87 6.83
C ALA A 518 14.07 -19.34 6.71
N LEU A 519 14.91 -18.58 7.42
CA LEU A 519 14.94 -17.11 7.34
C LEU A 519 15.33 -16.62 5.94
N ILE A 520 16.34 -17.22 5.32
CA ILE A 520 16.75 -16.89 3.94
C ILE A 520 15.65 -17.24 2.92
N GLY A 521 15.00 -18.39 3.06
CA GLY A 521 13.87 -18.78 2.21
C GLY A 521 12.67 -17.83 2.37
N ALA A 522 12.37 -17.43 3.60
CA ALA A 522 11.34 -16.43 3.91
C ALA A 522 11.64 -15.09 3.25
N ALA A 523 12.88 -14.60 3.35
CA ALA A 523 13.34 -13.39 2.70
C ALA A 523 13.24 -13.51 1.17
N ALA A 524 13.74 -14.60 0.59
CA ALA A 524 13.72 -14.85 -0.85
C ALA A 524 12.29 -14.84 -1.43
N GLN A 525 11.36 -15.55 -0.77
CA GLN A 525 9.98 -15.63 -1.21
C GLN A 525 9.26 -14.28 -1.11
N LEU A 526 9.42 -13.57 0.00
CA LEU A 526 8.79 -12.27 0.21
C LEU A 526 9.36 -11.21 -0.76
N GLY A 527 10.69 -11.17 -0.93
CA GLY A 527 11.36 -10.28 -1.89
C GLY A 527 10.99 -10.60 -3.34
N GLY A 528 10.82 -11.87 -3.68
CA GLY A 528 10.37 -12.31 -5.01
C GLY A 528 8.94 -11.91 -5.35
N VAL A 529 8.03 -11.86 -4.37
CA VAL A 529 6.63 -11.48 -4.59
C VAL A 529 6.45 -9.95 -4.57
N VAL A 530 7.05 -9.27 -3.60
CA VAL A 530 6.80 -7.85 -3.33
C VAL A 530 7.81 -6.92 -4.01
N ARG A 531 9.02 -7.39 -4.37
CA ARG A 531 10.12 -6.60 -4.99
C ARG A 531 10.77 -5.51 -4.11
N MET A 532 10.57 -5.59 -2.80
CA MET A 532 11.19 -4.70 -1.82
C MET A 532 12.56 -5.22 -1.39
N THR A 533 13.57 -4.34 -1.35
CA THR A 533 14.94 -4.73 -1.04
C THR A 533 15.49 -4.10 0.24
N LEU A 534 15.66 -2.78 0.27
CA LEU A 534 16.43 -2.14 1.34
C LEU A 534 15.62 -2.09 2.63
N SER A 535 14.37 -1.63 2.53
CA SER A 535 13.43 -1.61 3.64
C SER A 535 13.20 -3.00 4.22
N LEU A 536 12.97 -4.01 3.37
CA LEU A 536 12.74 -5.37 3.81
C LEU A 536 13.97 -5.99 4.50
N SER A 537 15.17 -5.73 3.97
CA SER A 537 16.41 -6.19 4.61
C SER A 537 16.55 -5.63 6.03
N VAL A 538 16.27 -4.34 6.21
CA VAL A 538 16.35 -3.69 7.52
C VAL A 538 15.22 -4.14 8.45
N ILE A 539 14.01 -4.38 7.94
CA ILE A 539 12.92 -4.96 8.74
C ILE A 539 13.30 -6.34 9.27
N LEU A 540 13.87 -7.20 8.42
CA LEU A 540 14.33 -8.54 8.83
C LEU A 540 15.52 -8.45 9.80
N LEU A 541 16.43 -7.49 9.62
CA LEU A 541 17.52 -7.22 10.55
C LEU A 541 17.00 -6.82 11.94
N GLU A 542 16.12 -5.82 12.01
CA GLU A 542 15.60 -5.31 13.29
C GLU A 542 14.74 -6.35 14.03
N THR A 543 13.98 -7.15 13.29
CA THR A 543 13.16 -8.24 13.86
C THR A 543 13.98 -9.42 14.36
N THR A 544 15.05 -9.79 13.65
CA THR A 544 15.94 -10.91 14.05
C THR A 544 16.95 -10.50 15.13
N GLY A 545 17.31 -9.22 15.18
CA GLY A 545 18.28 -8.68 16.13
C GLY A 545 19.73 -9.05 15.84
N ASN A 546 20.03 -9.67 14.70
CA ASN A 546 21.37 -10.14 14.34
C ASN A 546 21.94 -9.40 13.13
N ILE A 547 22.86 -8.47 13.38
CA ILE A 547 23.50 -7.63 12.36
C ILE A 547 24.48 -8.45 11.48
N GLY A 548 25.04 -9.54 12.00
CA GLY A 548 25.97 -10.37 11.23
C GLY A 548 25.30 -11.02 10.02
N PHE A 549 24.00 -11.29 10.10
CA PHE A 549 23.26 -12.01 9.05
C PHE A 549 22.70 -11.10 7.93
N VAL A 550 23.05 -9.81 7.95
CA VAL A 550 22.51 -8.80 7.02
C VAL A 550 23.02 -8.98 5.59
N LEU A 551 24.30 -9.32 5.43
CA LEU A 551 24.89 -9.53 4.11
C LEU A 551 24.19 -10.68 3.34
N PRO A 552 24.02 -11.89 3.93
CA PRO A 552 23.22 -12.96 3.32
C PRO A 552 21.81 -12.53 2.91
N ILE A 553 21.10 -11.80 3.78
CA ILE A 553 19.73 -11.32 3.51
C ILE A 553 19.70 -10.40 2.29
N ILE A 554 20.59 -9.41 2.24
CA ILE A 554 20.64 -8.43 1.12
C ILE A 554 20.96 -9.14 -0.19
N LEU A 555 21.97 -10.02 -0.22
CA LEU A 555 22.35 -10.76 -1.43
C LEU A 555 21.21 -11.63 -1.95
N THR A 556 20.53 -12.33 -1.04
CA THR A 556 19.36 -13.16 -1.37
C THR A 556 18.22 -12.31 -1.94
N LEU A 557 17.90 -11.18 -1.31
CA LEU A 557 16.84 -10.27 -1.75
C LEU A 557 17.14 -9.61 -3.09
N MET A 558 18.39 -9.22 -3.33
CA MET A 558 18.82 -8.68 -4.63
C MET A 558 18.69 -9.73 -5.74
N ALA A 559 19.15 -10.95 -5.50
CA ALA A 559 19.01 -12.06 -6.45
C ALA A 559 17.52 -12.38 -6.73
N ALA A 560 16.68 -12.43 -5.70
CA ALA A 560 15.24 -12.66 -5.84
C ALA A 560 14.53 -11.54 -6.61
N LYS A 561 14.90 -10.27 -6.35
CA LYS A 561 14.38 -9.11 -7.07
C LYS A 561 14.75 -9.16 -8.54
N TRP A 562 16.04 -9.21 -8.87
CA TRP A 562 16.52 -9.24 -10.26
C TRP A 562 15.93 -10.39 -11.05
N CYS A 563 15.94 -11.59 -10.46
CA CYS A 563 15.44 -12.78 -11.13
C CYS A 563 13.96 -12.64 -11.51
N GLY A 564 13.13 -12.09 -10.62
CA GLY A 564 11.73 -11.99 -10.95
C GLY A 564 11.31 -10.68 -11.64
N ASP A 565 12.05 -9.57 -11.51
CA ASP A 565 11.84 -8.36 -12.32
C ASP A 565 12.02 -8.66 -13.82
N TYR A 566 12.84 -9.66 -14.15
CA TYR A 566 12.97 -10.20 -15.51
C TYR A 566 11.65 -10.78 -16.06
N PHE A 567 10.79 -11.36 -15.21
CA PHE A 567 9.54 -11.99 -15.61
C PHE A 567 8.31 -11.09 -15.44
N ASN A 568 8.20 -10.41 -14.29
CA ASN A 568 7.08 -9.52 -13.96
C ASN A 568 7.37 -8.55 -12.83
N GLU A 569 6.52 -7.53 -12.75
CA GLU A 569 6.50 -6.57 -11.67
C GLU A 569 5.96 -7.17 -10.35
N GLY A 570 6.23 -6.46 -9.26
CA GLY A 570 5.75 -6.82 -7.94
C GLY A 570 4.23 -6.83 -7.82
N VAL A 571 3.73 -7.55 -6.81
CA VAL A 571 2.30 -7.73 -6.57
C VAL A 571 1.55 -6.40 -6.38
N TYR A 572 2.14 -5.43 -5.70
CA TYR A 572 1.50 -4.14 -5.46
C TYR A 572 1.37 -3.31 -6.74
N ASP A 573 2.41 -3.25 -7.57
CA ASP A 573 2.37 -2.51 -8.83
C ASP A 573 1.38 -3.14 -9.82
N ASN A 574 1.31 -4.48 -9.87
CA ASN A 574 0.28 -5.19 -10.63
C ASN A 574 -1.14 -4.82 -10.16
N GLN A 575 -1.39 -4.71 -8.85
CA GLN A 575 -2.69 -4.31 -8.32
C GLN A 575 -3.05 -2.86 -8.66
N ILE A 576 -2.07 -1.95 -8.65
CA ILE A 576 -2.23 -0.54 -9.05
C ILE A 576 -2.61 -0.46 -10.52
N LYS A 577 -1.90 -1.18 -11.40
CA LYS A 577 -2.20 -1.27 -12.83
C LYS A 577 -3.57 -1.88 -13.10
N ALA A 578 -3.93 -2.96 -12.40
CA ALA A 578 -5.27 -3.57 -12.49
C ALA A 578 -6.39 -2.60 -12.08
N SER A 579 -6.11 -1.72 -11.11
CA SER A 579 -7.03 -0.66 -10.68
C SER A 579 -7.04 0.56 -11.60
N LYS A 580 -6.16 0.60 -12.62
CA LYS A 580 -6.02 1.70 -13.59
C LYS A 580 -5.76 3.07 -12.93
N VAL A 581 -5.00 3.08 -11.84
CA VAL A 581 -4.59 4.32 -11.18
C VAL A 581 -3.39 4.91 -11.93
N PRO A 582 -3.39 6.21 -12.28
CA PRO A 582 -2.28 6.85 -13.00
C PRO A 582 -1.10 7.11 -12.05
N MET A 583 -0.32 6.08 -11.74
CA MET A 583 0.89 6.18 -10.93
C MET A 583 2.11 6.54 -11.78
N LEU A 584 2.90 7.50 -11.32
CA LEU A 584 4.17 7.87 -11.96
C LEU A 584 5.30 6.92 -11.52
N PRO A 585 6.03 6.27 -12.45
CA PRO A 585 7.18 5.44 -12.13
C PRO A 585 8.41 6.28 -11.74
N TRP A 586 9.38 5.63 -11.09
CA TRP A 586 10.66 6.26 -10.71
C TRP A 586 11.52 6.69 -11.90
N HIS A 587 11.42 5.97 -13.02
CA HIS A 587 12.18 6.23 -14.24
C HIS A 587 11.23 6.27 -15.43
N VAL A 588 11.57 7.13 -16.40
CA VAL A 588 10.85 7.21 -17.67
C VAL A 588 11.10 5.94 -18.47
N ASP A 589 10.03 5.39 -19.05
CA ASP A 589 10.08 4.25 -19.95
C ASP A 589 11.08 4.54 -21.10
N PRO A 590 12.01 3.60 -21.41
CA PRO A 590 12.97 3.79 -22.50
C PRO A 590 12.33 4.23 -23.82
N SER A 591 11.11 3.77 -24.11
CA SER A 591 10.37 4.13 -25.33
C SER A 591 9.94 5.59 -25.39
N LEU A 592 9.74 6.24 -24.24
CA LEU A 592 9.28 7.63 -24.13
C LEU A 592 10.42 8.64 -24.03
N ARG A 593 11.68 8.19 -23.99
CA ARG A 593 12.85 9.09 -23.83
C ARG A 593 13.08 10.03 -25.02
N GLN A 594 12.58 9.69 -26.20
CA GLN A 594 12.72 10.49 -27.41
C GLN A 594 11.56 11.49 -27.60
N ASN A 595 10.47 11.35 -26.85
CA ASN A 595 9.31 12.22 -27.00
C ASN A 595 9.61 13.60 -26.40
N ILE A 596 9.23 14.65 -27.14
CA ILE A 596 9.31 16.02 -26.64
C ILE A 596 8.05 16.39 -25.86
N ALA A 597 8.14 17.41 -25.02
CA ALA A 597 6.99 17.89 -24.24
C ALA A 597 5.80 18.27 -25.12
N GLU A 598 6.07 18.72 -26.36
CA GLU A 598 5.06 19.03 -27.37
C GLU A 598 4.22 17.81 -27.79
N ASP A 599 4.81 16.62 -27.86
CA ASP A 599 4.10 15.38 -28.21
C ASP A 599 3.16 14.91 -27.10
N ILE A 600 3.42 15.35 -25.86
CA ILE A 600 2.74 14.87 -24.65
C ILE A 600 1.67 15.87 -24.18
N MET A 601 1.89 17.17 -24.37
CA MET A 601 0.98 18.20 -23.91
C MET A 601 -0.40 18.12 -24.59
N ASN A 602 -1.46 18.47 -23.87
CA ASN A 602 -2.79 18.56 -24.48
C ASN A 602 -3.00 19.98 -25.05
N GLN A 603 -3.47 20.05 -26.30
CA GLN A 603 -3.93 21.27 -26.96
C GLN A 603 -5.38 21.07 -27.44
N PRO A 604 -6.24 22.12 -27.43
CA PRO A 604 -5.98 23.49 -26.95
C PRO A 604 -6.03 23.62 -25.42
N VAL A 605 -5.34 24.62 -24.87
CA VAL A 605 -5.32 24.92 -23.43
C VAL A 605 -6.40 25.97 -23.10
N VAL A 606 -7.19 25.72 -22.06
CA VAL A 606 -8.22 26.67 -21.60
C VAL A 606 -7.59 27.68 -20.66
N CYS A 607 -7.41 28.91 -21.13
CA CYS A 607 -6.76 30.00 -20.39
C CYS A 607 -7.78 30.96 -19.75
N VAL A 608 -7.37 31.60 -18.66
CA VAL A 608 -8.10 32.66 -17.96
C VAL A 608 -7.29 33.95 -17.99
N ARG A 609 -7.92 35.11 -18.20
CA ARG A 609 -7.19 36.39 -18.15
C ARG A 609 -7.00 36.88 -16.73
N ARG A 610 -5.99 37.74 -16.51
CA ARG A 610 -5.79 38.44 -15.24
C ARG A 610 -7.05 39.20 -14.77
N LYS A 611 -7.80 39.79 -15.71
CA LYS A 611 -9.11 40.40 -15.47
C LYS A 611 -10.11 39.71 -16.39
N GLU A 612 -11.02 38.91 -15.82
CA GLU A 612 -11.93 38.08 -16.61
C GLU A 612 -13.39 38.30 -16.21
N LYS A 613 -14.29 38.08 -17.17
CA LYS A 613 -15.74 38.16 -16.93
C LYS A 613 -16.20 36.95 -16.11
N VAL A 614 -17.04 37.20 -15.11
CA VAL A 614 -17.60 36.15 -14.23
C VAL A 614 -18.36 35.10 -15.03
N ASN A 615 -19.13 35.53 -16.03
CA ASN A 615 -19.89 34.60 -16.88
C ASN A 615 -18.98 33.57 -17.56
N TYR A 616 -17.85 34.01 -18.11
CA TYR A 616 -16.86 33.13 -18.73
C TYR A 616 -16.25 32.13 -17.75
N ILE A 617 -15.97 32.55 -16.51
CA ILE A 617 -15.47 31.65 -15.47
C ILE A 617 -16.53 30.57 -15.16
N ILE A 618 -17.80 30.94 -15.01
CA ILE A 618 -18.89 30.00 -14.77
C ILE A 618 -19.03 29.01 -15.94
N ASP A 619 -18.93 29.49 -17.18
CA ASP A 619 -19.03 28.66 -18.37
C ASP A 619 -17.88 27.64 -18.47
N ILE A 620 -16.63 28.06 -18.21
CA ILE A 620 -15.49 27.13 -18.14
C ILE A 620 -15.70 26.09 -17.05
N LEU A 621 -16.12 26.54 -15.87
CA LEU A 621 -16.31 25.66 -14.72
C LEU A 621 -17.42 24.63 -14.96
N LYS A 622 -18.46 24.96 -15.72
CA LYS A 622 -19.51 24.02 -16.15
C LYS A 622 -19.04 23.06 -17.25
N ASN A 623 -18.35 23.59 -18.26
CA ASN A 623 -18.06 22.84 -19.49
C ASN A 623 -16.77 22.03 -19.42
N THR A 624 -15.86 22.34 -18.49
CA THR A 624 -14.57 21.67 -18.35
C THR A 624 -14.41 20.97 -17.01
N THR A 625 -13.69 19.84 -17.04
CA THR A 625 -13.30 19.06 -15.85
C THR A 625 -11.88 19.40 -15.38
N HIS A 626 -11.25 20.44 -15.91
CA HIS A 626 -9.90 20.83 -15.52
C HIS A 626 -9.89 21.46 -14.12
N ASN A 627 -8.87 21.13 -13.34
CA ASN A 627 -8.68 21.62 -11.97
C ASN A 627 -7.66 22.75 -11.85
N GLY A 628 -6.94 23.08 -12.91
CA GLY A 628 -6.00 24.20 -12.97
C GLY A 628 -6.11 24.92 -14.30
N PHE A 629 -6.04 26.25 -14.27
CA PHE A 629 -6.16 27.13 -15.43
C PHE A 629 -4.97 28.09 -15.48
N PRO A 630 -4.19 28.13 -16.57
CA PRO A 630 -3.15 29.14 -16.74
C PRO A 630 -3.78 30.53 -16.86
N VAL A 631 -3.15 31.48 -16.18
CA VAL A 631 -3.51 32.89 -16.21
C VAL A 631 -2.62 33.60 -17.23
N VAL A 632 -3.22 34.20 -18.25
CA VAL A 632 -2.53 34.86 -19.36
C VAL A 632 -2.80 36.37 -19.41
N GLU A 633 -1.81 37.12 -19.88
CA GLU A 633 -1.96 38.50 -20.34
C GLU A 633 -2.19 38.50 -21.84
N ASP A 634 -3.26 39.15 -22.31
CA ASP A 634 -3.57 39.21 -23.73
C ASP A 634 -2.42 39.91 -24.50
N ALA A 635 -2.04 39.34 -25.65
CA ALA A 635 -1.17 40.02 -26.61
C ALA A 635 -1.90 41.21 -27.26
N GLU A 636 -1.18 42.09 -27.96
CA GLU A 636 -1.76 43.27 -28.63
C GLU A 636 -2.91 42.90 -29.60
N ASP A 637 -2.91 41.67 -30.13
CA ASP A 637 -3.94 41.13 -31.03
C ASP A 637 -5.24 40.68 -30.32
N GLY A 638 -5.31 40.72 -28.98
CA GLY A 638 -6.49 40.34 -28.21
C GLY A 638 -6.81 38.83 -28.21
N VAL A 639 -5.96 38.00 -28.82
CA VAL A 639 -6.13 36.54 -28.91
C VAL A 639 -5.51 35.87 -27.68
N ARG A 640 -6.34 35.10 -26.94
CA ARG A 640 -5.96 34.41 -25.69
C ARG A 640 -4.86 33.36 -25.87
N GLU A 641 -4.80 32.70 -27.03
CA GLU A 641 -3.88 31.60 -27.31
C GLU A 641 -2.42 32.05 -27.39
N ASN A 642 -2.18 33.31 -27.79
CA ASN A 642 -0.84 33.90 -27.91
C ASN A 642 -0.46 34.76 -26.69
N GLY A 643 -1.25 34.69 -25.61
CA GLY A 643 -1.04 35.49 -24.42
C GLY A 643 0.19 35.07 -23.62
N LYS A 644 0.81 36.03 -22.92
CA LYS A 644 1.95 35.78 -22.05
C LYS A 644 1.49 35.13 -20.75
N LEU A 645 2.09 34.00 -20.35
CA LEU A 645 1.78 33.32 -19.09
C LEU A 645 2.22 34.18 -17.88
N ILE A 646 1.28 34.49 -16.99
CA ILE A 646 1.53 35.18 -15.72
C ILE A 646 1.59 34.19 -14.55
N GLY A 647 0.75 33.16 -14.57
CA GLY A 647 0.66 32.21 -13.46
C GLY A 647 -0.39 31.12 -13.69
N LEU A 648 -0.83 30.47 -12.61
CA LEU A 648 -1.81 29.40 -12.64
C LEU A 648 -2.81 29.59 -11.49
N ILE A 649 -4.09 29.36 -11.75
CA ILE A 649 -5.15 29.40 -10.74
C ILE A 649 -5.91 28.07 -10.69
N LEU A 650 -6.20 27.60 -9.48
CA LEU A 650 -6.91 26.34 -9.29
C LEU A 650 -8.42 26.53 -9.35
N ARG A 651 -9.13 25.48 -9.79
CA ARG A 651 -10.60 25.41 -9.79
C ARG A 651 -11.17 25.63 -8.40
N SER A 652 -10.58 25.02 -7.38
CA SER A 652 -10.98 25.18 -5.97
C SER A 652 -10.91 26.64 -5.51
N GLN A 653 -9.87 27.37 -5.93
CA GLN A 653 -9.70 28.80 -5.63
C GLN A 653 -10.76 29.64 -6.34
N LEU A 654 -11.01 29.39 -7.63
CA LEU A 654 -12.07 30.07 -8.39
C LEU A 654 -13.46 29.87 -7.77
N VAL A 655 -13.77 28.64 -7.33
CA VAL A 655 -15.05 28.34 -6.66
C VAL A 655 -15.18 29.13 -5.35
N VAL A 656 -14.14 29.20 -4.53
CA VAL A 656 -14.16 30.03 -3.30
C VAL A 656 -14.31 31.51 -3.62
N ILE A 657 -13.69 31.99 -4.70
CA ILE A 657 -13.81 33.37 -5.18
C ILE A 657 -15.25 33.72 -5.57
N LEU A 658 -15.91 32.84 -6.32
CA LEU A 658 -17.31 32.98 -6.71
C LEU A 658 -18.25 32.89 -5.51
N MET A 659 -18.04 31.91 -4.62
CA MET A 659 -18.86 31.70 -3.43
C MET A 659 -18.89 32.92 -2.50
N ARG A 660 -17.79 33.68 -2.45
CA ARG A 660 -17.67 34.88 -1.61
C ARG A 660 -17.92 36.18 -2.36
N SER A 661 -18.36 36.12 -3.63
CA SER A 661 -18.67 37.28 -4.45
C SER A 661 -17.54 38.33 -4.50
N MET A 662 -16.30 37.86 -4.65
CA MET A 662 -15.10 38.71 -4.67
C MET A 662 -14.90 39.38 -6.04
N TYR A 663 -15.75 40.35 -6.36
CA TYR A 663 -15.76 41.08 -7.64
C TYR A 663 -15.10 42.45 -7.53
N ILE A 664 -14.59 43.00 -8.63
CA ILE A 664 -13.97 44.33 -8.65
C ILE A 664 -14.95 45.41 -8.16
N GLU A 665 -16.22 45.30 -8.55
CA GLU A 665 -17.32 46.19 -8.14
C GLU A 665 -17.52 46.21 -6.62
N THR A 666 -17.41 45.04 -5.98
CA THR A 666 -17.55 44.87 -4.53
C THR A 666 -16.21 44.98 -3.78
N SER A 667 -15.13 45.43 -4.44
CA SER A 667 -13.77 45.42 -3.87
C SER A 667 -13.62 46.13 -2.54
N ARG A 668 -14.42 47.18 -2.28
CA ARG A 668 -14.43 47.87 -0.98
C ARG A 668 -14.87 46.98 0.19
N PHE A 669 -15.72 45.99 -0.07
CA PHE A 669 -16.28 45.14 0.97
C PHE A 669 -15.41 43.94 1.31
N TRP A 670 -14.71 43.36 0.34
CA TRP A 670 -13.95 42.12 0.60
C TRP A 670 -12.46 42.33 0.77
N ARG A 671 -11.84 43.41 0.26
CA ARG A 671 -10.37 43.56 0.23
C ARG A 671 -9.71 43.41 1.61
N ASP A 672 -10.35 43.87 2.67
CA ASP A 672 -9.84 43.77 4.05
C ASP A 672 -10.21 42.45 4.75
N LEU A 673 -11.13 41.67 4.19
CA LEU A 673 -11.66 40.41 4.75
C LEU A 673 -11.02 39.16 4.12
N VAL A 674 -10.30 39.28 3.01
CA VAL A 674 -9.66 38.14 2.34
C VAL A 674 -8.42 37.71 3.09
N THR A 675 -8.49 36.55 3.73
CA THR A 675 -7.36 35.87 4.33
C THR A 675 -7.24 34.46 3.75
N ILE A 676 -6.03 33.90 3.74
CA ILE A 676 -5.79 32.51 3.32
C ILE A 676 -6.60 31.49 4.16
N GLN A 677 -6.94 31.84 5.39
CA GLN A 677 -7.82 31.03 6.26
C GLN A 677 -9.20 30.79 5.63
N ASN A 678 -9.71 31.73 4.85
CA ASN A 678 -10.99 31.58 4.15
C ASN A 678 -10.96 30.42 3.14
N PHE A 679 -9.81 30.21 2.48
CA PHE A 679 -9.62 29.11 1.55
C PHE A 679 -9.38 27.77 2.27
N ARG A 680 -8.68 27.79 3.42
CA ARG A 680 -8.44 26.59 4.25
C ARG A 680 -9.70 26.09 4.97
N LYS A 681 -10.71 26.94 5.22
CA LYS A 681 -11.97 26.54 5.89
C LYS A 681 -12.80 25.54 5.08
N GLU A 682 -12.83 25.70 3.76
CA GLU A 682 -13.56 24.82 2.83
C GLU A 682 -12.81 23.50 2.55
N TYR A 683 -11.53 23.41 2.90
CA TYR A 683 -10.77 22.16 2.79
C TYR A 683 -11.37 21.09 3.75
N PRO A 684 -11.47 19.80 3.34
CA PRO A 684 -10.98 19.17 2.11
C PRO A 684 -12.03 18.98 1.00
N ARG A 685 -13.26 19.49 1.15
CA ARG A 685 -14.34 19.33 0.17
C ARG A 685 -14.85 20.69 -0.26
N TYR A 686 -14.40 21.12 -1.42
CA TYR A 686 -14.95 22.31 -2.08
C TYR A 686 -16.35 21.99 -2.61
N PRO A 687 -17.30 22.95 -2.51
CA PRO A 687 -18.63 22.77 -3.08
C PRO A 687 -18.54 22.63 -4.60
N THR A 688 -19.49 21.90 -5.17
CA THR A 688 -19.62 21.82 -6.63
C THR A 688 -20.24 23.10 -7.18
N ILE A 689 -19.98 23.41 -8.45
CA ILE A 689 -20.60 24.59 -9.09
C ILE A 689 -22.12 24.46 -9.18
N GLU A 690 -22.64 23.23 -9.29
CA GLU A 690 -24.08 22.96 -9.26
C GLU A 690 -24.68 23.30 -7.90
N GLU A 691 -24.03 22.89 -6.80
CA GLU A 691 -24.44 23.29 -5.44
C GLU A 691 -24.37 24.81 -5.24
N PHE A 692 -23.36 25.47 -5.81
CA PHE A 692 -23.26 26.94 -5.77
C PHE A 692 -24.40 27.61 -6.55
N LEU A 693 -24.67 27.19 -7.78
CA LEU A 693 -25.75 27.76 -8.59
C LEU A 693 -27.11 27.54 -7.94
N TYR A 694 -27.31 26.40 -7.29
CA TYR A 694 -28.52 26.15 -6.49
C TYR A 694 -28.63 27.13 -5.32
N LEU A 695 -27.52 27.40 -4.61
CA LEU A 695 -27.49 28.37 -3.51
C LEU A 695 -27.73 29.82 -3.98
N VAL A 696 -27.27 30.17 -5.18
CA VAL A 696 -27.44 31.52 -5.76
C VAL A 696 -28.83 31.74 -6.35
N VAL A 697 -29.51 30.71 -6.87
CA VAL A 697 -30.87 30.83 -7.41
C VAL A 697 -31.93 30.97 -6.30
N TYR A 698 -31.62 30.52 -5.09
CA TYR A 698 -32.53 30.58 -3.93
C TYR A 698 -32.30 31.78 -2.98
N TYR A 699 -31.33 32.64 -3.28
CA TYR A 699 -31.06 33.91 -2.58
C TYR A 699 -31.22 35.08 -3.55
#